data_AF-A0A844X1U7-F1
#
_entry.id   AF-A0A844X1U7-F1
#
_cell.length_a   1.000
_cell.length_b   1.000
_cell.length_c   1.000
_cell.angle_alpha   90.00
_cell.angle_beta   90.00
_cell.angle_gamma   90.00
#
_symmetry.space_group_name_H-M   'P 1'
#
loop_
_entity.id
_entity.type
_entity.pdbx_description
1 polymer ?
#
loop_
_entity_poly.entity_id
_entity_poly.type
_entity_poly.pdbx_seq_one_letter_code
_entity_poly.pdbx_strand_id
1 'polypeptide(L)'
;MGGSKKKQTVGYRYYAGTSMIFCQGTIDKLINISIADRIAWKGAVQDGTLLINKPSLFGGDSREGGVSGAVDVYSGHDNHSRNSYLASKISQIVPAYRYVAGAVFKHFYWGNNPYLKDISVVVQRIHYQDAKKTPQWYNERSEIRIGDVLDNVAIHFILDTSASMRGSRINALKTAMKQAINRLETSMDLNSSRLDILITTYQGGSPQTKLIRKVSKNDIPILLSFIDNLMIVGGENLEAVLSASVTFFYGVINLDMNRCCIFVSDGELEDVDSINNKNIHDLINRSGTFNAANGKDVNIYCINVNNHNVSLSSKIDNTPVDGIPVIDGSNSTLIYDTMMYAINNGSNADMNPAHILRELVLSQYTGFNSKSVQNIINEESFKRAADTFYRENLGLSYLWNNQSKFEDLKKNIEKAADCVLDQNPQTNQFEIKLIRNNYNVDDLLVFDKTNIVKISDIKKNIVTEMINSVTVNFIDRTNDYKQGSVTVRDDALISMAGRENNTTVTYDTIYSRSLASRIAMRDLAYLSSDLASVTLTLNLDGRILSRGDVFLLNMPLLGLDRVVMRIISVDYGTQKSNQVTIECSRDVFSLPTTSVVNSQPPISSPVDKDVAKPVKNFIIMEAPYYELVYNYGQKVVDQLLEDNDLTGQISAAICNLPENALFAELATSLSSDFDNAESITDCEMRELSHQIDRMESVIKLSSALENDEYTWAIIDDEILFVESRNGNELTVKRGCLDTIPEEHKQNSKVYFCGGQLTLKSEEYCEGDKVDCRIITRTSISSIDPKDAPGQIIDITGRAIRPYPPANVTINGIYYPTSIIGEKIEINWSSRNRLQQTSGIMVGWYEGNVTVEPDVKYRVVLRHFTNTLINTIIEEPRFSFDISHLKKGDLSIELSSIRNGIESSQKFRHSVVVGNDIEFIFNEEKRNKLEFTFKD
;
A
#
# COMPACT_ATOMS: atom_id res chain seq x y z
N MET A 1 68.53 23.91 13.51
CA MET A 1 68.37 23.59 12.08
C MET A 1 67.17 22.66 11.93
N GLY A 2 65.97 23.19 11.64
CA GLY A 2 64.80 22.38 11.31
C GLY A 2 64.71 22.21 9.80
N GLY A 3 65.21 21.10 9.27
CA GLY A 3 65.12 20.80 7.83
C GLY A 3 63.67 20.57 7.43
N SER A 4 63.18 21.31 6.43
CA SER A 4 61.84 21.11 5.89
C SER A 4 61.72 19.69 5.33
N LYS A 5 60.68 18.96 5.74
CA LYS A 5 60.35 17.64 5.18
C LYS A 5 60.15 17.81 3.67
N LYS A 6 60.93 17.11 2.85
CA LYS A 6 60.74 17.06 1.38
C LYS A 6 59.32 16.59 1.11
N LYS A 7 58.56 17.37 0.32
CA LYS A 7 57.22 16.95 -0.15
C LYS A 7 57.40 15.68 -0.99
N GLN A 8 56.76 14.59 -0.57
CA GLN A 8 56.72 13.33 -1.31
C GLN A 8 55.43 13.29 -2.12
N THR A 9 55.54 13.01 -3.42
CA THR A 9 54.37 12.73 -4.26
C THR A 9 53.76 11.40 -3.84
N VAL A 10 52.51 11.41 -3.38
CA VAL A 10 51.76 10.22 -2.94
C VAL A 10 50.85 9.62 -4.03
N GLY A 11 50.64 10.34 -5.13
CA GLY A 11 49.82 9.92 -6.27
C GLY A 11 49.62 11.06 -7.29
N TYR A 12 48.96 10.76 -8.40
CA TYR A 12 48.60 11.73 -9.45
C TYR A 12 47.09 11.76 -9.64
N ARG A 13 46.52 12.94 -9.96
CA ARG A 13 45.13 13.10 -10.39
C ARG A 13 45.09 13.18 -11.91
N TYR A 14 44.25 12.36 -12.55
CA TYR A 14 44.16 12.29 -14.00
C TYR A 14 42.95 13.09 -14.50
N TYR A 15 43.20 13.94 -15.49
CA TYR A 15 42.18 14.77 -16.13
C TYR A 15 42.15 14.49 -17.63
N ALA A 16 40.97 14.29 -18.19
CA ALA A 16 40.79 14.10 -19.63
C ALA A 16 39.48 14.74 -20.11
N GLY A 17 39.55 15.37 -21.29
CA GLY A 17 38.35 15.80 -22.00
C GLY A 17 37.88 14.69 -22.93
N THR A 18 36.63 14.27 -22.82
CA THR A 18 36.13 13.09 -23.54
C THR A 18 34.77 13.37 -24.16
N SER A 19 34.62 13.07 -25.45
CA SER A 19 33.32 13.07 -26.15
C SER A 19 32.83 11.64 -26.29
N MET A 20 31.63 11.35 -25.81
CA MET A 20 31.05 10.00 -25.81
C MET A 20 29.67 10.02 -26.45
N ILE A 21 29.42 9.08 -27.35
CA ILE A 21 28.11 8.85 -27.95
C ILE A 21 27.48 7.66 -27.24
N PHE A 22 26.23 7.82 -26.80
CA PHE A 22 25.48 6.81 -26.07
C PHE A 22 24.66 5.94 -27.01
N CYS A 23 23.89 6.55 -27.91
CA CYS A 23 23.07 5.83 -28.87
C CYS A 23 22.79 6.67 -30.12
N GLN A 24 22.39 5.98 -31.19
CA GLN A 24 21.86 6.63 -32.39
C GLN A 24 20.42 7.08 -32.14
N GLY A 25 20.07 8.24 -32.71
CA GLY A 25 18.75 8.80 -32.58
C GLY A 25 18.60 9.64 -31.32
N THR A 26 17.36 10.06 -31.09
CA THR A 26 17.03 11.04 -30.07
C THR A 26 16.48 10.39 -28.82
N ILE A 27 17.00 10.81 -27.68
CA ILE A 27 16.52 10.43 -26.36
C ILE A 27 15.60 11.52 -25.78
N ASP A 28 14.68 11.13 -24.92
CA ASP A 28 13.88 12.06 -24.14
C ASP A 28 14.73 12.71 -23.05
N LYS A 29 15.53 11.90 -22.34
CA LYS A 29 16.40 12.33 -21.23
C LYS A 29 17.45 11.28 -20.86
N LEU A 30 18.57 11.74 -20.32
CA LEU A 30 19.57 10.97 -19.60
C LEU A 30 19.12 10.77 -18.14
N ILE A 31 19.22 9.54 -17.65
CA ILE A 31 18.74 9.12 -16.32
C ILE A 31 19.90 8.84 -15.35
N ASN A 32 20.94 8.16 -15.82
CA ASN A 32 22.04 7.70 -14.97
C ASN A 32 23.36 7.72 -15.75
N ILE A 33 24.45 8.11 -15.09
CA ILE A 33 25.83 7.86 -15.50
C ILE A 33 26.51 7.09 -14.36
N SER A 34 26.99 5.89 -14.67
CA SER A 34 27.78 5.06 -13.76
C SER A 34 29.19 4.86 -14.28
N ILE A 35 30.16 4.82 -13.37
CA ILE A 35 31.59 4.66 -13.67
C ILE A 35 32.13 3.52 -12.80
N ALA A 36 32.63 2.46 -13.43
CA ALA A 36 32.99 1.18 -12.78
C ALA A 36 31.89 0.69 -11.82
N ASP A 37 30.66 0.58 -12.35
CA ASP A 37 29.45 0.11 -11.65
C ASP A 37 29.04 0.92 -10.40
N ARG A 38 29.55 2.15 -10.27
CA ARG A 38 29.14 3.10 -9.23
C ARG A 38 28.47 4.30 -9.87
N ILE A 39 27.32 4.69 -9.33
CA ILE A 39 26.58 5.86 -9.79
C ILE A 39 27.43 7.13 -9.57
N ALA A 40 27.85 7.74 -10.67
CA ALA A 40 28.53 9.03 -10.65
C ALA A 40 27.53 10.19 -10.69
N TRP A 41 26.41 10.01 -11.40
CA TRP A 41 25.34 10.99 -11.52
C TRP A 41 24.00 10.30 -11.79
N LYS A 42 22.92 10.81 -11.20
CA LYS A 42 21.53 10.37 -11.46
C LYS A 42 20.63 11.60 -11.52
N GLY A 43 19.69 11.64 -12.46
CA GLY A 43 18.80 12.80 -12.63
C GLY A 43 17.95 12.68 -13.90
N ALA A 44 17.48 13.80 -14.42
CA ALA A 44 16.74 13.87 -15.68
C ALA A 44 17.23 15.07 -16.49
N VAL A 45 18.06 14.82 -17.51
CA VAL A 45 18.61 15.89 -18.37
C VAL A 45 18.36 15.55 -19.83
N GLN A 46 17.66 16.42 -20.54
CA GLN A 46 17.50 16.30 -21.99
C GLN A 46 18.73 16.87 -22.71
N ASP A 47 19.01 18.16 -22.51
CA ASP A 47 20.15 18.88 -23.08
C ASP A 47 20.73 19.86 -22.05
N GLY A 48 22.02 20.13 -22.12
CA GLY A 48 22.67 21.17 -21.31
C GLY A 48 23.87 20.67 -20.51
N THR A 49 24.42 21.53 -19.66
CA THR A 49 25.58 21.19 -18.83
C THR A 49 25.13 20.71 -17.44
N LEU A 50 25.54 19.51 -17.07
CA LEU A 50 25.43 18.99 -15.70
C LEU A 50 26.80 18.97 -15.02
N LEU A 51 26.82 19.00 -13.68
CA LEU A 51 28.03 18.93 -12.88
C LEU A 51 28.08 17.61 -12.13
N ILE A 52 29.16 16.85 -12.31
CA ILE A 52 29.46 15.69 -11.48
C ILE A 52 30.47 16.13 -10.42
N ASN A 53 30.18 15.85 -9.15
CA ASN A 53 31.07 16.16 -8.03
C ASN A 53 31.11 15.02 -7.01
N LYS A 54 31.80 13.93 -7.36
CA LYS A 54 32.00 12.76 -6.50
C LYS A 54 33.50 12.44 -6.36
N PRO A 55 34.31 13.35 -5.78
CA PRO A 55 35.77 13.20 -5.70
C PRO A 55 36.21 12.02 -4.82
N SER A 56 35.30 11.43 -4.04
CA SER A 56 35.56 10.24 -3.22
C SER A 56 34.81 8.98 -3.68
N LEU A 57 34.30 8.95 -4.93
CA LEU A 57 33.51 7.82 -5.46
C LEU A 57 34.21 6.46 -5.31
N PHE A 58 35.55 6.44 -5.36
CA PHE A 58 36.39 5.25 -5.24
C PHE A 58 37.26 5.27 -3.96
N GLY A 59 36.77 5.92 -2.89
CA GLY A 59 37.43 5.95 -1.58
C GLY A 59 38.40 7.11 -1.37
N GLY A 60 38.27 8.18 -2.17
CA GLY A 60 38.97 9.45 -1.97
C GLY A 60 40.47 9.38 -2.23
N ASP A 61 41.18 10.45 -1.87
CA ASP A 61 42.63 10.59 -2.11
C ASP A 61 43.47 9.49 -1.41
N SER A 62 42.92 8.84 -0.38
CA SER A 62 43.53 7.68 0.30
C SER A 62 43.45 6.37 -0.49
N ARG A 63 42.64 6.32 -1.57
CA ARG A 63 42.47 5.14 -2.44
C ARG A 63 42.57 5.58 -3.91
N GLU A 64 41.53 5.35 -4.71
CA GLU A 64 41.54 5.62 -6.16
C GLU A 64 40.94 6.99 -6.52
N GLY A 65 40.62 7.83 -5.53
CA GLY A 65 40.00 9.13 -5.75
C GLY A 65 38.51 9.03 -6.06
N GLY A 66 38.09 9.69 -7.13
CA GLY A 66 36.71 9.75 -7.58
C GLY A 66 36.60 10.48 -8.91
N VAL A 67 35.46 11.12 -9.16
CA VAL A 67 35.18 11.79 -10.43
C VAL A 67 34.56 13.16 -10.21
N SER A 68 34.97 14.14 -11.02
CA SER A 68 34.37 15.48 -10.95
C SER A 68 34.62 16.34 -12.19
N GLY A 69 33.64 17.14 -12.58
CA GLY A 69 33.75 18.10 -13.67
C GLY A 69 32.42 18.38 -14.34
N ALA A 70 32.42 19.36 -15.24
CA ALA A 70 31.26 19.70 -16.06
C ALA A 70 31.12 18.73 -17.24
N VAL A 71 29.88 18.35 -17.54
CA VAL A 71 29.51 17.42 -18.60
C VAL A 71 28.40 18.04 -19.43
N ASP A 72 28.63 18.28 -20.72
CA ASP A 72 27.59 18.78 -21.62
C ASP A 72 26.86 17.58 -22.23
N VAL A 73 25.56 17.44 -21.98
CA VAL A 73 24.69 16.38 -22.50
C VAL A 73 23.95 16.87 -23.74
N TYR A 74 23.83 15.95 -24.70
CA TYR A 74 23.12 16.13 -25.95
C TYR A 74 22.11 14.99 -26.13
N SER A 75 20.84 15.34 -26.25
CA SER A 75 19.73 14.41 -26.54
C SER A 75 19.73 13.86 -27.97
N GLY A 76 20.51 14.43 -28.88
CA GLY A 76 20.61 14.02 -30.28
C GLY A 76 19.66 14.71 -31.26
N HIS A 77 19.03 15.84 -30.92
CA HIS A 77 18.16 16.57 -31.84
C HIS A 77 18.90 17.19 -33.04
N ASP A 78 18.12 17.56 -34.07
CA ASP A 78 18.62 18.17 -35.31
C ASP A 78 19.05 19.64 -35.17
N ASN A 79 18.66 20.31 -34.08
CA ASN A 79 18.89 21.73 -33.86
C ASN A 79 20.09 22.05 -32.93
N HIS A 80 20.96 21.07 -32.65
CA HIS A 80 22.10 21.29 -31.76
C HIS A 80 23.16 22.22 -32.36
N SER A 81 23.70 23.08 -31.50
CA SER A 81 24.86 23.91 -31.78
C SER A 81 26.16 23.14 -31.53
N ARG A 82 27.27 23.58 -32.16
CA ARG A 82 28.58 22.96 -31.93
C ARG A 82 29.00 23.12 -30.47
N ASN A 83 29.54 22.07 -29.87
CA ASN A 83 30.08 22.13 -28.51
C ASN A 83 31.29 23.09 -28.47
N SER A 84 31.22 24.12 -27.63
CA SER A 84 32.25 25.16 -27.52
C SER A 84 33.57 24.63 -26.95
N TYR A 85 33.52 23.66 -26.04
CA TYR A 85 34.71 23.01 -25.48
C TYR A 85 35.46 22.19 -26.54
N LEU A 86 34.77 21.35 -27.31
CA LEU A 86 35.37 20.59 -28.41
C LEU A 86 35.93 21.52 -29.49
N ALA A 87 35.20 22.58 -29.84
CA ALA A 87 35.68 23.57 -30.80
C ALA A 87 36.98 24.26 -30.35
N SER A 88 37.13 24.49 -29.04
CA SER A 88 38.34 25.07 -28.45
C SER A 88 39.53 24.10 -28.34
N LYS A 89 39.27 22.79 -28.21
CA LYS A 89 40.32 21.77 -27.99
C LYS A 89 40.75 21.06 -29.27
N ILE A 90 39.86 20.93 -30.24
CA ILE A 90 40.10 20.22 -31.50
C ILE A 90 40.17 21.21 -32.65
N SER A 91 39.04 21.83 -33.02
CA SER A 91 38.93 22.74 -34.15
C SER A 91 37.54 23.39 -34.26
N GLN A 92 37.46 24.60 -34.81
CA GLN A 92 36.19 25.30 -35.10
C GLN A 92 35.30 24.58 -36.13
N ILE A 93 35.85 23.64 -36.91
CA ILE A 93 35.07 22.86 -37.89
C ILE A 93 34.48 21.56 -37.31
N VAL A 94 34.61 21.31 -36.01
CA VAL A 94 34.03 20.14 -35.36
C VAL A 94 32.52 20.04 -35.66
N PRO A 95 32.00 18.86 -36.05
CA PRO A 95 30.58 18.68 -36.27
C PRO A 95 29.77 18.97 -35.00
N ALA A 96 28.51 19.37 -35.15
CA ALA A 96 27.59 19.50 -34.02
C ALA A 96 27.08 18.13 -33.50
N TYR A 97 27.54 17.01 -34.10
CA TYR A 97 27.13 15.63 -33.77
C TYR A 97 25.61 15.48 -33.61
N ARG A 98 24.83 16.07 -34.53
CA ARG A 98 23.37 15.93 -34.58
C ARG A 98 23.00 14.47 -34.86
N TYR A 99 21.79 14.07 -34.46
CA TYR A 99 21.23 12.73 -34.66
C TYR A 99 21.84 11.62 -33.80
N VAL A 100 22.74 11.95 -32.87
CA VAL A 100 23.31 11.03 -31.89
C VAL A 100 23.22 11.62 -30.50
N ALA A 101 22.72 10.84 -29.53
CA ALA A 101 22.70 11.24 -28.14
C ALA A 101 24.06 10.94 -27.49
N GLY A 102 24.54 11.83 -26.63
CA GLY A 102 25.88 11.70 -26.05
C GLY A 102 26.20 12.75 -25.00
N ALA A 103 27.44 12.73 -24.53
CA ALA A 103 27.95 13.71 -23.58
C ALA A 103 29.41 14.09 -23.84
N VAL A 104 29.76 15.33 -23.48
CA VAL A 104 31.12 15.87 -23.53
C VAL A 104 31.58 16.19 -22.12
N PHE A 105 32.50 15.37 -21.61
CA PHE A 105 33.17 15.55 -20.33
C PHE A 105 34.30 16.58 -20.48
N LYS A 106 34.18 17.75 -19.82
CA LYS A 106 35.05 18.90 -20.02
C LYS A 106 36.20 18.91 -19.01
N HIS A 107 37.42 18.66 -19.49
CA HIS A 107 38.63 18.57 -18.65
C HIS A 107 38.36 17.84 -17.33
N PHE A 108 37.75 16.67 -17.44
CA PHE A 108 37.06 15.99 -16.36
C PHE A 108 38.06 15.19 -15.52
N TYR A 109 37.90 15.21 -14.20
CA TYR A 109 38.70 14.40 -13.28
C TYR A 109 38.21 12.96 -13.31
N TRP A 110 39.09 12.02 -13.70
CA TRP A 110 38.79 10.59 -13.86
C TRP A 110 39.33 9.70 -12.74
N GLY A 111 39.84 10.31 -11.67
CA GLY A 111 40.39 9.61 -10.51
C GLY A 111 41.91 9.62 -10.46
N ASN A 112 42.44 8.82 -9.55
CA ASN A 112 43.88 8.71 -9.30
C ASN A 112 44.54 7.53 -10.02
N ASN A 113 43.79 6.85 -10.89
CA ASN A 113 44.25 5.75 -11.71
C ASN A 113 44.46 6.23 -13.16
N PRO A 114 45.59 5.89 -13.81
CA PRO A 114 45.85 6.25 -15.21
C PRO A 114 44.91 5.60 -16.23
N TYR A 115 44.18 4.54 -15.86
CA TYR A 115 43.26 3.85 -16.75
C TYR A 115 41.85 4.44 -16.68
N LEU A 116 41.27 4.74 -17.86
CA LEU A 116 39.87 5.16 -17.96
C LEU A 116 38.97 3.98 -17.58
N LYS A 117 38.13 4.19 -16.57
CA LYS A 117 37.19 3.19 -16.08
C LYS A 117 35.99 3.06 -17.03
N ASP A 118 35.35 1.89 -17.01
CA ASP A 118 34.14 1.62 -17.79
C ASP A 118 33.02 2.57 -17.40
N ILE A 119 32.28 3.05 -18.40
CA ILE A 119 31.17 3.99 -18.22
C ILE A 119 29.93 3.34 -18.79
N SER A 120 28.86 3.34 -17.99
CA SER A 120 27.54 2.90 -18.41
C SER A 120 26.54 4.03 -18.20
N VAL A 121 25.54 4.09 -19.07
CA VAL A 121 24.51 5.12 -19.04
C VAL A 121 23.14 4.51 -19.19
N VAL A 122 22.15 5.16 -18.59
CA VAL A 122 20.74 4.84 -18.78
C VAL A 122 20.05 6.05 -19.35
N VAL A 123 19.33 5.85 -20.45
CA VAL A 123 18.58 6.89 -21.17
C VAL A 123 17.14 6.46 -21.34
N GLN A 124 16.23 7.42 -21.37
CA GLN A 124 14.83 7.20 -21.74
C GLN A 124 14.63 7.62 -23.19
N ARG A 125 13.99 6.75 -24.00
CA ARG A 125 13.57 7.04 -25.37
C ARG A 125 12.18 6.44 -25.60
N ILE A 126 11.15 7.25 -25.42
CA ILE A 126 9.74 6.85 -25.45
C ILE A 126 8.93 7.75 -26.38
N HIS A 127 9.04 9.07 -26.24
CA HIS A 127 8.05 10.01 -26.79
C HIS A 127 8.34 10.52 -28.21
N TYR A 128 9.53 10.24 -28.74
CA TYR A 128 9.94 10.73 -30.06
C TYR A 128 10.39 9.58 -30.98
N GLN A 129 9.93 9.62 -32.23
CA GLN A 129 10.32 8.64 -33.25
C GLN A 129 11.68 8.98 -33.86
N ASP A 130 11.94 10.27 -34.03
CA ASP A 130 13.08 10.77 -34.79
C ASP A 130 13.70 12.02 -34.15
N ALA A 131 14.79 12.50 -34.75
CA ALA A 131 15.52 13.66 -34.26
C ALA A 131 14.83 15.02 -34.46
N LYS A 132 13.73 15.04 -35.22
CA LYS A 132 12.89 16.23 -35.43
C LYS A 132 11.84 16.37 -34.34
N LYS A 133 11.87 15.52 -33.30
CA LYS A 133 10.84 15.42 -32.26
C LYS A 133 9.46 15.08 -32.83
N THR A 134 9.37 14.28 -33.88
CA THR A 134 8.08 13.75 -34.31
C THR A 134 7.49 12.92 -33.17
N PRO A 135 6.28 13.24 -32.68
CA PRO A 135 5.66 12.51 -31.57
C PRO A 135 5.55 11.02 -31.88
N GLN A 136 5.72 10.17 -30.87
CA GLN A 136 5.59 8.72 -30.98
C GLN A 136 4.20 8.32 -31.51
N TRP A 137 4.12 7.23 -32.26
CA TRP A 137 2.85 6.64 -32.64
C TRP A 137 2.08 6.25 -31.38
N TYR A 138 0.81 6.63 -31.29
CA TYR A 138 -0.04 6.37 -30.12
C TYR A 138 0.67 6.74 -28.79
N ASN A 139 1.16 7.99 -28.72
CA ASN A 139 2.06 8.48 -27.68
C ASN A 139 1.45 8.44 -26.27
N GLU A 140 0.13 8.58 -26.17
CA GLU A 140 -0.63 8.47 -24.92
C GLU A 140 -0.55 7.05 -24.30
N ARG A 141 -0.12 6.04 -25.07
CA ARG A 141 0.09 4.66 -24.62
C ARG A 141 1.54 4.19 -24.72
N SER A 142 2.47 5.03 -25.17
CA SER A 142 3.87 4.62 -25.37
C SER A 142 4.64 4.48 -24.06
N GLU A 143 4.39 5.38 -23.11
CA GLU A 143 5.01 5.38 -21.79
C GLU A 143 4.23 4.49 -20.82
N ILE A 144 4.87 3.43 -20.32
CA ILE A 144 4.34 2.63 -19.21
C ILE A 144 5.12 3.00 -17.96
N ARG A 145 4.44 3.66 -17.03
CA ARG A 145 5.03 4.10 -15.77
C ARG A 145 5.07 2.95 -14.79
N ILE A 146 6.21 2.81 -14.12
CA ILE A 146 6.42 1.74 -13.14
C ILE A 146 6.47 2.36 -11.76
N GLY A 147 5.36 2.19 -11.06
CA GLY A 147 5.10 2.54 -9.68
C GLY A 147 3.69 2.05 -9.40
N ASP A 148 3.46 1.47 -8.22
CA ASP A 148 2.09 1.31 -7.74
C ASP A 148 1.41 2.71 -7.77
N VAL A 149 0.09 2.71 -7.98
CA VAL A 149 -0.84 3.85 -7.89
C VAL A 149 -0.19 5.16 -7.42
N LEU A 150 -0.29 6.26 -8.20
CA LEU A 150 0.17 7.59 -7.76
C LEU A 150 -0.15 7.82 -6.28
N ASP A 151 0.88 7.77 -5.42
CA ASP A 151 0.70 8.04 -4.00
C ASP A 151 0.19 9.46 -3.84
N ASN A 152 -0.64 9.70 -2.83
CA ASN A 152 -1.04 11.05 -2.46
C ASN A 152 0.23 11.91 -2.26
N VAL A 153 0.23 13.20 -2.63
CA VAL A 153 1.43 14.04 -2.57
C VAL A 153 1.18 15.34 -1.81
N ALA A 154 2.12 15.71 -0.95
CA ALA A 154 2.19 17.02 -0.32
C ALA A 154 3.45 17.75 -0.81
N ILE A 155 3.25 18.86 -1.54
CA ILE A 155 4.34 19.65 -2.14
C ILE A 155 4.35 21.04 -1.54
N HIS A 156 5.53 21.48 -1.10
CA HIS A 156 5.77 22.87 -0.70
C HIS A 156 6.72 23.55 -1.70
N PHE A 157 6.22 24.54 -2.45
CA PHE A 157 7.04 25.43 -3.25
C PHE A 157 7.50 26.64 -2.43
N ILE A 158 8.80 26.83 -2.32
CA ILE A 158 9.41 28.03 -1.76
C ILE A 158 9.96 28.85 -2.92
N LEU A 159 9.42 30.05 -3.11
CA LEU A 159 9.75 30.91 -4.23
C LEU A 159 10.45 32.17 -3.74
N ASP A 160 11.68 32.38 -4.16
CA ASP A 160 12.42 33.58 -3.82
C ASP A 160 11.83 34.83 -4.48
N THR A 161 11.49 35.81 -3.64
CA THR A 161 11.01 37.13 -4.05
C THR A 161 11.80 38.25 -3.38
N SER A 162 13.03 37.97 -2.94
CA SER A 162 13.96 38.94 -2.39
C SER A 162 14.30 40.04 -3.41
N ALA A 163 15.03 41.07 -2.97
CA ALA A 163 15.39 42.18 -3.85
C ALA A 163 16.30 41.77 -5.03
N SER A 164 17.09 40.70 -4.89
CA SER A 164 18.00 40.18 -5.92
C SER A 164 17.26 39.46 -7.07
N MET A 165 15.98 39.11 -6.86
CA MET A 165 15.12 38.47 -7.85
C MET A 165 14.50 39.45 -8.85
N ARG A 166 14.75 40.76 -8.72
CA ARG A 166 14.18 41.78 -9.63
C ARG A 166 14.56 41.56 -11.10
N GLY A 167 13.68 42.01 -12.00
CA GLY A 167 13.93 42.02 -13.43
C GLY A 167 13.71 40.65 -14.08
N SER A 168 14.71 40.15 -14.81
CA SER A 168 14.58 38.92 -15.60
C SER A 168 14.43 37.65 -14.76
N ARG A 169 14.96 37.61 -13.53
CA ARG A 169 14.93 36.45 -12.63
C ARG A 169 13.51 36.10 -12.17
N ILE A 170 12.76 37.07 -11.62
CA ILE A 170 11.37 36.84 -11.21
C ILE A 170 10.46 36.47 -12.40
N ASN A 171 10.70 37.03 -13.58
CA ASN A 171 9.96 36.67 -14.79
C ASN A 171 10.24 35.22 -15.20
N ALA A 172 11.49 34.76 -15.10
CA ALA A 172 11.87 33.37 -15.36
C ALA A 172 11.23 32.41 -14.34
N LEU A 173 11.29 32.74 -13.05
CA LEU A 173 10.65 31.98 -11.98
C LEU A 173 9.13 31.86 -12.19
N LYS A 174 8.44 32.99 -12.41
CA LYS A 174 6.99 32.99 -12.64
C LYS A 174 6.60 32.14 -13.85
N THR A 175 7.35 32.26 -14.94
CA THR A 175 7.03 31.51 -16.16
C THR A 175 7.24 30.00 -15.98
N ALA A 176 8.37 29.60 -15.38
CA ALA A 176 8.64 28.18 -15.08
C ALA A 176 7.61 27.59 -14.11
N MET A 177 7.21 28.34 -13.08
CA MET A 177 6.21 27.89 -12.10
C MET A 177 4.81 27.77 -12.72
N LYS A 178 4.41 28.72 -13.58
CA LYS A 178 3.14 28.62 -14.32
C LYS A 178 3.11 27.42 -15.25
N GLN A 179 4.23 27.06 -15.87
CA GLN A 179 4.32 25.84 -16.68
C GLN A 179 4.16 24.58 -15.82
N ALA A 180 4.75 24.56 -14.62
CA ALA A 180 4.58 23.44 -13.68
C ALA A 180 3.13 23.25 -13.26
N ILE A 181 2.45 24.33 -12.84
CA ILE A 181 1.04 24.28 -12.40
C ILE A 181 0.08 23.93 -13.53
N ASN A 182 0.26 24.49 -14.74
CA ASN A 182 -0.61 24.20 -15.88
C ASN A 182 -0.58 22.72 -16.31
N ARG A 183 0.52 22.00 -16.04
CA ARG A 183 0.69 20.60 -16.44
C ARG A 183 0.21 19.61 -15.38
N LEU A 184 -0.31 20.06 -14.24
CA LEU A 184 -0.79 19.16 -13.20
C LEU A 184 -1.93 18.25 -13.67
N GLU A 185 -2.91 18.78 -14.44
CA GLU A 185 -4.05 17.97 -14.92
C GLU A 185 -3.67 16.85 -15.88
N THR A 186 -2.61 17.06 -16.67
CA THR A 186 -2.14 16.06 -17.64
C THR A 186 -1.22 15.03 -17.00
N SER A 187 -0.66 15.35 -15.83
CA SER A 187 0.41 14.57 -15.22
C SER A 187 -0.03 13.81 -13.97
N MET A 188 -1.15 14.18 -13.35
CA MET A 188 -1.77 13.48 -12.21
C MET A 188 -3.28 13.37 -12.37
N ASP A 189 -3.87 12.23 -11.98
CA ASP A 189 -5.32 12.09 -11.86
C ASP A 189 -5.81 12.64 -10.50
N LEU A 190 -6.18 13.92 -10.50
CA LEU A 190 -6.66 14.65 -9.32
C LEU A 190 -8.00 14.14 -8.76
N ASN A 191 -8.68 13.21 -9.44
CA ASN A 191 -9.90 12.58 -8.91
C ASN A 191 -9.58 11.39 -8.01
N SER A 192 -8.52 10.65 -8.34
CA SER A 192 -8.16 9.40 -7.68
C SER A 192 -7.00 9.56 -6.70
N SER A 193 -6.16 10.60 -6.85
CA SER A 193 -4.98 10.87 -6.03
C SER A 193 -5.10 12.21 -5.29
N ARG A 194 -4.80 12.25 -3.98
CA ARG A 194 -4.82 13.51 -3.22
C ARG A 194 -3.53 14.29 -3.44
N LEU A 195 -3.66 15.55 -3.87
CA LEU A 195 -2.56 16.51 -3.96
C LEU A 195 -2.78 17.68 -3.00
N ASP A 196 -1.81 17.96 -2.14
CA ASP A 196 -1.78 19.13 -1.26
C ASP A 196 -0.62 20.05 -1.70
N ILE A 197 -0.90 21.32 -1.99
CA ILE A 197 0.10 22.31 -2.43
C ILE A 197 0.16 23.47 -1.44
N LEU A 198 1.36 23.76 -0.94
CA LEU A 198 1.71 25.01 -0.29
C LEU A 198 2.67 25.80 -1.19
N ILE A 199 2.41 27.09 -1.41
CA ILE A 199 3.35 28.02 -2.04
C ILE A 199 3.65 29.12 -1.01
N THR A 200 4.91 29.37 -0.71
CA THR A 200 5.36 30.48 0.14
C THR A 200 6.50 31.25 -0.52
N THR A 201 6.65 32.53 -0.17
CA THR A 201 7.80 33.31 -0.63
C THR A 201 8.95 33.37 0.38
N TYR A 202 10.18 33.27 -0.13
CA TYR A 202 11.39 33.64 0.61
C TYR A 202 11.62 35.14 0.45
N GLN A 203 11.42 35.89 1.54
CA GLN A 203 11.47 37.35 1.61
C GLN A 203 11.61 37.83 3.06
N GLY A 204 11.84 39.12 3.24
CA GLY A 204 11.82 39.78 4.55
C GLY A 204 10.39 40.02 5.05
N GLY A 205 10.18 39.90 6.36
CA GLY A 205 8.86 40.04 6.97
C GLY A 205 7.99 38.79 6.81
N SER A 206 6.67 38.96 6.73
CA SER A 206 5.73 37.83 6.60
C SER A 206 5.68 37.30 5.16
N PRO A 207 5.88 35.99 4.92
CA PRO A 207 5.80 35.37 3.59
C PRO A 207 4.44 35.52 2.91
N GLN A 208 4.43 35.80 1.61
CA GLN A 208 3.23 35.62 0.78
C GLN A 208 2.94 34.12 0.72
N THR A 209 1.72 33.69 1.08
CA THR A 209 1.40 32.28 1.27
C THR A 209 0.10 31.89 0.58
N LYS A 210 0.08 30.73 -0.08
CA LYS A 210 -1.12 30.09 -0.61
C LYS A 210 -1.10 28.59 -0.32
N LEU A 211 -2.05 28.12 0.48
CA LEU A 211 -2.26 26.70 0.77
C LEU A 211 -3.55 26.23 0.11
N ILE A 212 -3.48 25.11 -0.62
CA ILE A 212 -4.65 24.38 -1.10
C ILE A 212 -4.44 22.90 -0.77
N ARG A 213 -5.38 22.32 -0.03
CA ARG A 213 -5.42 20.89 0.31
C ARG A 213 -6.42 20.21 -0.63
N LYS A 214 -6.14 18.99 -1.10
CA LYS A 214 -6.98 18.27 -2.09
C LYS A 214 -7.25 19.10 -3.35
N VAL A 215 -6.17 19.50 -4.02
CA VAL A 215 -6.20 20.30 -5.25
C VAL A 215 -7.07 19.63 -6.32
N SER A 216 -8.00 20.39 -6.87
CA SER A 216 -8.86 20.01 -7.99
C SER A 216 -8.56 20.87 -9.23
N LYS A 217 -9.17 20.53 -10.37
CA LYS A 217 -9.09 21.32 -11.61
C LYS A 217 -9.53 22.78 -11.42
N ASN A 218 -10.52 23.01 -10.54
CA ASN A 218 -11.04 24.34 -10.26
C ASN A 218 -10.04 25.22 -9.50
N ASP A 219 -9.03 24.63 -8.85
CA ASP A 219 -8.03 25.34 -8.06
C ASP A 219 -6.83 25.82 -8.90
N ILE A 220 -6.63 25.27 -10.09
CA ILE A 220 -5.51 25.63 -10.98
C ILE A 220 -5.51 27.12 -11.36
N PRO A 221 -6.63 27.72 -11.80
CA PRO A 221 -6.68 29.15 -12.08
C PRO A 221 -6.32 30.01 -10.86
N ILE A 222 -6.65 29.55 -9.65
CA ILE A 222 -6.36 30.25 -8.39
C ILE A 222 -4.85 30.26 -8.11
N LEU A 223 -4.18 29.12 -8.29
CA LEU A 223 -2.73 29.00 -8.13
C LEU A 223 -1.98 29.85 -9.17
N LEU A 224 -2.42 29.82 -10.44
CA LEU A 224 -1.83 30.63 -11.51
C LEU A 224 -1.97 32.14 -11.23
N SER A 225 -3.15 32.57 -10.77
CA SER A 225 -3.40 33.95 -10.39
C SER A 225 -2.52 34.39 -9.21
N PHE A 226 -2.30 33.51 -8.22
CA PHE A 226 -1.39 33.79 -7.12
C PHE A 226 0.05 33.99 -7.62
N ILE A 227 0.53 33.13 -8.52
CA ILE A 227 1.89 33.24 -9.10
C ILE A 227 2.06 34.54 -9.90
N ASP A 228 1.07 34.90 -10.72
CA ASP A 228 1.11 36.15 -11.51
C ASP A 228 1.25 37.38 -10.60
N ASN A 229 0.59 37.35 -9.44
CA ASN A 229 0.56 38.46 -8.49
C ASN A 229 1.71 38.48 -7.47
N LEU A 230 2.68 37.56 -7.53
CA LEU A 230 3.83 37.58 -6.61
C LEU A 230 4.58 38.92 -6.70
N MET A 231 4.81 39.54 -5.55
CA MET A 231 5.54 40.80 -5.43
C MET A 231 6.96 40.58 -4.95
N ILE A 232 7.90 41.40 -5.43
CA ILE A 232 9.24 41.48 -4.84
C ILE A 232 9.16 42.25 -3.51
N VAL A 233 9.63 41.62 -2.44
CA VAL A 233 9.69 42.19 -1.09
C VAL A 233 11.14 42.09 -0.60
N GLY A 234 11.70 43.20 -0.12
CA GLY A 234 13.09 43.25 0.33
C GLY A 234 13.33 42.54 1.66
N GLY A 235 14.59 42.17 1.93
CA GLY A 235 15.01 41.36 3.08
C GLY A 235 14.83 39.86 2.84
N GLU A 236 15.36 39.05 3.75
CA GLU A 236 15.38 37.59 3.65
C GLU A 236 15.14 36.97 5.03
N ASN A 237 14.35 35.89 5.12
CA ASN A 237 14.12 35.19 6.37
C ASN A 237 13.92 33.69 6.10
N LEU A 238 15.03 32.97 6.12
CA LEU A 238 15.08 31.54 5.80
C LEU A 238 14.40 30.68 6.88
N GLU A 239 14.57 31.07 8.14
CA GLU A 239 13.99 30.36 9.28
C GLU A 239 12.45 30.41 9.26
N ALA A 240 11.86 31.54 8.87
CA ALA A 240 10.41 31.68 8.77
C ALA A 240 9.81 30.77 7.68
N VAL A 241 10.45 30.71 6.51
CA VAL A 241 9.92 29.93 5.38
C VAL A 241 10.08 28.42 5.59
N LEU A 242 11.20 27.98 6.18
CA LEU A 242 11.40 26.58 6.54
C LEU A 242 10.53 26.15 7.73
N SER A 243 10.23 27.07 8.66
CA SER A 243 9.22 26.81 9.72
C SER A 243 7.82 26.56 9.14
N ALA A 244 7.47 27.24 8.04
CA ALA A 244 6.22 26.97 7.33
C ALA A 244 6.23 25.56 6.70
N SER A 245 7.36 25.11 6.15
CA SER A 245 7.54 23.73 5.67
C SER A 245 7.31 22.72 6.78
N VAL A 246 7.98 22.91 7.92
CA VAL A 246 7.84 22.04 9.11
C VAL A 246 6.36 21.92 9.52
N THR A 247 5.66 23.06 9.63
CA THR A 247 4.24 23.09 10.00
C THR A 247 3.36 22.39 8.97
N PHE A 248 3.61 22.62 7.68
CA PHE A 248 2.87 22.03 6.58
C PHE A 248 2.95 20.50 6.56
N PHE A 249 4.16 19.96 6.76
CA PHE A 249 4.42 18.52 6.75
C PHE A 249 3.95 17.83 8.03
N TYR A 250 4.03 18.49 9.20
CA TYR A 250 3.39 17.95 10.41
C TYR A 250 1.88 17.76 10.23
N GLY A 251 1.21 18.69 9.54
CA GLY A 251 -0.23 18.58 9.25
C GLY A 251 -0.63 17.40 8.35
N VAL A 252 0.34 16.73 7.70
CA VAL A 252 0.10 15.55 6.85
C VAL A 252 0.92 14.34 7.28
N ILE A 253 1.56 14.39 8.46
CA ILE A 253 2.50 13.36 8.89
C ILE A 253 1.85 11.98 9.09
N ASN A 254 0.57 11.97 9.48
CA ASN A 254 -0.23 10.77 9.67
C ASN A 254 -0.95 10.30 8.39
N LEU A 255 -0.86 11.08 7.31
CA LEU A 255 -1.42 10.72 6.03
C LEU A 255 -0.37 10.00 5.20
N ASP A 256 -0.81 8.97 4.51
CA ASP A 256 0.03 8.27 3.55
C ASP A 256 0.21 9.14 2.30
N MET A 257 1.31 9.92 2.29
CA MET A 257 1.63 10.86 1.22
C MET A 257 3.15 10.95 0.98
N ASN A 258 3.56 11.09 -0.28
CA ASN A 258 4.90 11.55 -0.66
C ASN A 258 5.05 13.03 -0.33
N ARG A 259 6.19 13.42 0.25
CA ARG A 259 6.40 14.76 0.81
C ARG A 259 7.65 15.38 0.22
N CYS A 260 7.52 16.53 -0.41
CA CYS A 260 8.67 17.23 -0.96
C CYS A 260 8.54 18.75 -0.86
N CYS A 261 9.68 19.40 -0.76
CA CYS A 261 9.87 20.83 -0.82
C CYS A 261 10.71 21.16 -2.06
N ILE A 262 10.27 22.15 -2.84
CA ILE A 262 11.00 22.64 -4.01
C ILE A 262 11.33 24.10 -3.75
N PHE A 263 12.60 24.38 -3.48
CA PHE A 263 13.10 25.70 -3.19
C PHE A 263 13.75 26.31 -4.42
N VAL A 264 13.11 27.33 -4.98
CA VAL A 264 13.59 28.08 -6.14
C VAL A 264 14.12 29.43 -5.66
N SER A 265 15.43 29.66 -5.76
CA SER A 265 16.10 30.90 -5.36
C SER A 265 17.10 31.39 -6.39
N ASP A 266 17.70 32.56 -6.21
CA ASP A 266 18.87 32.96 -7.01
C ASP A 266 20.19 32.38 -6.48
N GLY A 267 20.15 31.45 -5.52
CA GLY A 267 21.33 30.80 -4.95
C GLY A 267 22.11 31.63 -3.93
N GLU A 268 21.69 32.86 -3.66
CA GLU A 268 22.23 33.71 -2.60
C GLU A 268 21.27 33.63 -1.40
N LEU A 269 21.64 32.84 -0.38
CA LEU A 269 20.80 32.61 0.80
C LEU A 269 21.44 33.24 2.03
N GLU A 270 20.77 34.19 2.67
CA GLU A 270 21.18 34.76 3.95
C GLU A 270 20.96 33.79 5.13
N ASP A 271 21.83 33.87 6.14
CA ASP A 271 21.71 33.20 7.45
C ASP A 271 21.53 31.66 7.46
N VAL A 272 21.93 30.97 6.39
CA VAL A 272 21.89 29.50 6.29
C VAL A 272 22.61 28.81 7.46
N ASP A 273 23.76 29.35 7.88
CA ASP A 273 24.55 28.80 8.99
C ASP A 273 24.03 29.22 10.38
N SER A 274 23.07 30.15 10.45
CA SER A 274 22.58 30.78 11.68
C SER A 274 21.21 30.24 12.14
N ILE A 275 20.64 29.23 11.47
CA ILE A 275 19.34 28.63 11.82
C ILE A 275 19.43 27.96 13.19
N ASN A 276 18.61 28.38 14.16
CA ASN A 276 18.64 27.85 15.53
C ASN A 276 17.49 26.86 15.84
N ASN A 277 16.52 26.69 14.93
CA ASN A 277 15.37 25.81 15.14
C ASN A 277 15.69 24.33 14.85
N LYS A 278 15.58 23.48 15.89
CA LYS A 278 15.83 22.04 15.80
C LYS A 278 14.96 21.32 14.76
N ASN A 279 13.68 21.68 14.63
CA ASN A 279 12.78 20.99 13.68
C ASN A 279 13.14 21.31 12.22
N ILE A 280 13.72 22.49 11.97
CA ILE A 280 14.25 22.85 10.66
C ILE A 280 15.52 22.07 10.38
N HIS A 281 16.41 21.91 11.36
CA HIS A 281 17.56 21.01 11.23
C HIS A 281 17.14 19.56 10.97
N ASP A 282 16.06 19.09 11.62
CA ASP A 282 15.51 17.76 11.35
C ASP A 282 14.97 17.64 9.92
N LEU A 283 14.35 18.70 9.39
CA LEU A 283 13.89 18.75 8.00
C LEU A 283 15.06 18.73 6.99
N ILE A 284 16.07 19.59 7.19
CA ILE A 284 17.25 19.69 6.32
C ILE A 284 18.09 18.42 6.37
N ASN A 285 18.39 17.91 7.56
CA ASN A 285 19.24 16.73 7.72
C ASN A 285 18.49 15.43 7.50
N ARG A 286 17.18 15.49 7.21
CA ARG A 286 16.31 14.30 7.10
C ARG A 286 16.45 13.42 8.34
N SER A 287 16.27 14.02 9.52
CA SER A 287 16.33 13.37 10.83
C SER A 287 14.99 13.52 11.59
N GLY A 288 14.88 12.86 12.75
CA GLY A 288 13.69 12.92 13.59
C GLY A 288 12.42 12.46 12.85
N THR A 289 11.34 13.24 12.96
CA THR A 289 10.04 12.94 12.32
C THR A 289 10.08 13.02 10.79
N PHE A 290 11.09 13.66 10.22
CA PHE A 290 11.27 13.79 8.77
C PHE A 290 12.18 12.71 8.17
N ASN A 291 12.68 11.79 9.02
CA ASN A 291 13.37 10.57 8.62
C ASN A 291 12.42 9.37 8.71
N ALA A 292 11.64 9.14 7.64
CA ALA A 292 10.78 7.96 7.58
C ALA A 292 11.51 6.83 6.85
N ALA A 293 11.81 5.73 7.55
CA ALA A 293 12.43 4.52 7.00
C ALA A 293 11.62 3.88 5.84
N ASN A 294 10.36 4.30 5.66
CA ASN A 294 9.43 3.80 4.64
C ASN A 294 9.49 4.58 3.30
N GLY A 295 10.51 5.43 3.07
CA GLY A 295 10.64 6.23 1.84
C GLY A 295 9.65 7.38 1.72
N LYS A 296 9.11 7.85 2.86
CA LYS A 296 8.15 8.97 2.99
C LYS A 296 8.72 10.14 3.79
N ASP A 297 10.05 10.20 3.78
CA ASP A 297 10.85 11.31 4.24
C ASP A 297 10.52 12.59 3.45
N VAL A 298 10.91 13.74 3.99
CA VAL A 298 10.70 15.00 3.30
C VAL A 298 11.94 15.34 2.49
N ASN A 299 11.81 15.29 1.17
CA ASN A 299 12.88 15.66 0.23
C ASN A 299 12.88 17.18 0.00
N ILE A 300 14.03 17.84 0.09
CA ILE A 300 14.20 19.25 -0.27
C ILE A 300 15.07 19.34 -1.53
N TYR A 301 14.44 19.76 -2.63
CA TYR A 301 15.08 20.02 -3.92
C TYR A 301 15.36 21.51 -4.07
N CYS A 302 16.60 21.90 -4.36
CA CYS A 302 16.94 23.29 -4.65
C CYS A 302 17.11 23.54 -6.15
N ILE A 303 16.64 24.69 -6.62
CA ILE A 303 16.79 25.17 -8.00
C ILE A 303 17.27 26.61 -7.95
N ASN A 304 18.36 26.93 -8.65
CA ASN A 304 18.86 28.29 -8.74
C ASN A 304 18.32 29.01 -9.99
N VAL A 305 18.22 30.34 -9.96
CA VAL A 305 17.76 31.17 -11.08
C VAL A 305 18.88 32.10 -11.54
N ASN A 306 19.37 31.91 -12.76
CA ASN A 306 20.47 32.67 -13.36
C ASN A 306 21.72 32.79 -12.44
N ASN A 307 22.01 31.75 -11.64
CA ASN A 307 23.20 31.66 -10.80
C ASN A 307 23.68 30.21 -10.67
N HIS A 308 24.92 29.96 -11.11
CA HIS A 308 25.53 28.62 -11.06
C HIS A 308 26.31 28.35 -9.78
N ASN A 309 26.43 29.32 -8.86
CA ASN A 309 27.01 29.08 -7.54
C ASN A 309 25.98 28.37 -6.65
N VAL A 310 26.23 27.11 -6.32
CA VAL A 310 25.31 26.26 -5.54
C VAL A 310 25.72 26.10 -4.08
N SER A 311 26.80 26.76 -3.64
CA SER A 311 27.43 26.53 -2.33
C SER A 311 26.52 26.72 -1.12
N LEU A 312 25.56 27.65 -1.20
CA LEU A 312 24.59 27.91 -0.14
C LEU A 312 23.35 27.01 -0.30
N SER A 313 22.79 26.93 -1.51
CA SER A 313 21.65 26.05 -1.82
C SER A 313 21.94 24.58 -1.45
N SER A 314 23.19 24.11 -1.65
CA SER A 314 23.62 22.74 -1.30
C SER A 314 23.64 22.44 0.21
N LYS A 315 23.55 23.46 1.08
CA LYS A 315 23.47 23.26 2.52
C LYS A 315 22.04 22.93 2.99
N ILE A 316 21.03 23.28 2.21
CA ILE A 316 19.61 23.06 2.52
C ILE A 316 19.07 21.89 1.70
N ASP A 317 19.57 21.72 0.47
CA ASP A 317 19.27 20.59 -0.38
C ASP A 317 19.67 19.28 0.30
N ASN A 318 18.66 18.45 0.57
CA ASN A 318 18.85 17.16 1.22
C ASN A 318 18.79 15.98 0.24
N THR A 319 18.74 16.26 -1.06
CA THR A 319 18.76 15.30 -2.16
C THR A 319 20.02 15.39 -3.02
N PRO A 320 21.24 15.61 -2.46
CA PRO A 320 22.44 16.09 -3.20
C PRO A 320 22.94 15.17 -4.34
N VAL A 321 22.32 14.02 -4.55
CA VAL A 321 22.57 13.09 -5.66
C VAL A 321 22.02 13.62 -6.98
N ASP A 322 20.94 14.42 -6.98
CA ASP A 322 20.33 14.99 -8.17
C ASP A 322 21.06 16.24 -8.70
N GLY A 323 21.77 16.94 -7.81
CA GLY A 323 22.42 18.21 -8.10
C GLY A 323 21.42 19.37 -8.14
N ILE A 324 21.93 20.60 -8.12
CA ILE A 324 21.11 21.82 -8.10
C ILE A 324 21.09 22.42 -9.50
N PRO A 325 19.98 22.26 -10.25
CA PRO A 325 19.90 22.77 -11.61
C PRO A 325 19.63 24.28 -11.62
N VAL A 326 19.92 24.93 -12.75
CA VAL A 326 19.81 26.39 -12.91
C VAL A 326 18.80 26.73 -13.99
N ILE A 327 17.85 27.61 -13.67
CA ILE A 327 16.92 28.21 -14.62
C ILE A 327 17.64 29.32 -15.36
N ASP A 328 18.00 29.05 -16.61
CA ASP A 328 18.55 30.03 -17.55
C ASP A 328 17.45 30.54 -18.48
N GLY A 329 16.90 31.72 -18.18
CA GLY A 329 15.87 32.36 -18.99
C GLY A 329 14.43 31.87 -18.76
N SER A 330 13.48 32.42 -19.54
CA SER A 330 12.05 32.39 -19.22
C SER A 330 11.28 31.13 -19.62
N ASN A 331 11.87 30.19 -20.36
CA ASN A 331 11.17 29.02 -20.91
C ASN A 331 11.63 27.68 -20.28
N SER A 332 12.10 27.71 -19.03
CA SER A 332 12.58 26.51 -18.35
C SER A 332 11.44 25.64 -17.85
N THR A 333 11.47 24.34 -18.17
CA THR A 333 10.56 23.31 -17.61
C THR A 333 11.08 22.74 -16.29
N LEU A 334 12.21 23.25 -15.79
CA LEU A 334 12.97 22.62 -14.72
C LEU A 334 12.18 22.45 -13.42
N ILE A 335 11.35 23.42 -13.03
CA ILE A 335 10.46 23.29 -11.85
C ILE A 335 9.47 22.13 -12.05
N TYR A 336 8.90 22.01 -13.26
CA TYR A 336 8.01 20.90 -13.59
C TYR A 336 8.75 19.56 -13.56
N ASP A 337 9.96 19.50 -14.11
CA ASP A 337 10.75 18.28 -14.18
C ASP A 337 11.22 17.82 -12.78
N THR A 338 11.68 18.75 -11.95
CA THR A 338 12.02 18.50 -10.53
C THR A 338 10.77 18.11 -9.73
N MET A 339 9.64 18.79 -9.94
CA MET A 339 8.36 18.42 -9.31
C MET A 339 7.95 17.01 -9.69
N MET A 340 8.03 16.64 -10.98
CA MET A 340 7.68 15.30 -11.43
C MET A 340 8.69 14.26 -10.96
N TYR A 341 9.97 14.60 -10.88
CA TYR A 341 10.98 13.75 -10.25
C TYR A 341 10.64 13.51 -8.77
N ALA A 342 10.26 14.54 -8.03
CA ALA A 342 9.88 14.47 -6.62
C ALA A 342 8.57 13.71 -6.37
N ILE A 343 7.53 13.98 -7.16
CA ILE A 343 6.22 13.31 -7.10
C ILE A 343 6.37 11.82 -7.37
N ASN A 344 7.16 11.50 -8.39
CA ASN A 344 7.25 10.14 -8.91
C ASN A 344 8.46 9.37 -8.40
N ASN A 345 9.12 9.86 -7.35
CA ASN A 345 10.33 9.25 -6.78
C ASN A 345 11.40 8.90 -7.85
N GLY A 346 11.57 9.79 -8.84
CA GLY A 346 12.45 9.60 -9.99
C GLY A 346 11.92 8.63 -11.05
N SER A 347 10.62 8.72 -11.38
CA SER A 347 9.88 7.85 -12.31
C SER A 347 10.73 7.25 -13.43
N ASN A 348 10.92 5.94 -13.34
CA ASN A 348 11.47 5.14 -14.41
C ASN A 348 10.31 4.64 -15.26
N ALA A 349 10.26 5.09 -16.50
CA ALA A 349 9.28 4.61 -17.45
C ALA A 349 9.90 3.54 -18.36
N ASP A 350 9.06 2.59 -18.75
CA ASP A 350 9.39 1.59 -19.75
C ASP A 350 8.54 1.78 -21.00
N MET A 351 9.06 1.31 -22.13
CA MET A 351 8.34 1.41 -23.40
C MET A 351 7.30 0.30 -23.49
N ASN A 352 6.13 0.65 -24.02
CA ASN A 352 5.10 -0.30 -24.36
C ASN A 352 5.59 -1.31 -25.42
N PRO A 353 5.45 -2.64 -25.20
CA PRO A 353 5.91 -3.67 -26.13
C PRO A 353 5.37 -3.51 -27.55
N ALA A 354 4.13 -3.05 -27.72
CA ALA A 354 3.53 -2.84 -29.04
C ALA A 354 4.32 -1.80 -29.85
N HIS A 355 4.80 -0.74 -29.20
CA HIS A 355 5.62 0.30 -29.83
C HIS A 355 7.00 -0.23 -30.19
N ILE A 356 7.61 -1.05 -29.32
CA ILE A 356 8.91 -1.69 -29.61
C ILE A 356 8.78 -2.61 -30.83
N LEU A 357 7.77 -3.49 -30.85
CA LEU A 357 7.49 -4.39 -31.98
C LEU A 357 7.19 -3.61 -33.26
N ARG A 358 6.47 -2.49 -33.17
CA ARG A 358 6.18 -1.62 -34.31
C ARG A 358 7.45 -1.02 -34.88
N GLU A 359 8.31 -0.45 -34.04
CA GLU A 359 9.58 0.14 -34.46
C GLU A 359 10.50 -0.93 -35.07
N LEU A 360 10.52 -2.13 -34.50
CA LEU A 360 11.25 -3.27 -35.05
C LEU A 360 10.77 -3.60 -36.47
N VAL A 361 9.47 -3.79 -36.70
CA VAL A 361 8.93 -4.07 -38.04
C VAL A 361 9.31 -2.95 -39.00
N LEU A 362 9.05 -1.69 -38.63
CA LEU A 362 9.33 -0.54 -39.48
C LEU A 362 10.81 -0.45 -39.87
N SER A 363 11.71 -0.69 -38.92
CA SER A 363 13.16 -0.58 -39.14
C SER A 363 13.70 -1.51 -40.23
N GLN A 364 13.09 -2.69 -40.43
CA GLN A 364 13.48 -3.61 -41.49
C GLN A 364 13.14 -3.07 -42.89
N TYR A 365 12.08 -2.27 -42.99
CA TYR A 365 11.55 -1.76 -44.26
C TYR A 365 11.99 -0.32 -44.55
N THR A 366 12.58 0.37 -43.58
CA THR A 366 13.01 1.77 -43.72
C THR A 366 14.53 1.94 -43.81
N GLY A 367 15.06 1.78 -45.01
CA GLY A 367 16.09 2.72 -45.47
C GLY A 367 15.44 4.10 -45.66
N PHE A 368 16.16 5.19 -45.34
CA PHE A 368 15.69 6.58 -45.41
C PHE A 368 14.70 6.84 -46.57
N ASN A 369 13.45 7.18 -46.22
CA ASN A 369 12.27 7.45 -47.07
C ASN A 369 11.43 6.23 -47.49
N SER A 370 10.17 6.18 -47.07
CA SER A 370 9.04 6.17 -48.03
C SER A 370 7.66 6.24 -47.35
N LYS A 371 6.72 6.91 -48.00
CA LYS A 371 5.28 6.93 -47.69
C LYS A 371 4.58 5.57 -47.93
N SER A 372 5.31 4.52 -48.31
CA SER A 372 4.81 3.17 -48.62
C SER A 372 4.73 2.22 -47.42
N VAL A 373 5.17 2.65 -46.24
CA VAL A 373 5.27 1.78 -45.04
C VAL A 373 3.97 1.69 -44.23
N GLN A 374 3.02 2.61 -44.44
CA GLN A 374 1.77 2.66 -43.66
C GLN A 374 0.83 1.48 -43.89
N ASN A 375 0.95 0.74 -44.99
CA ASN A 375 0.05 -0.39 -45.29
C ASN A 375 0.63 -1.77 -44.89
N ILE A 376 1.76 -1.79 -44.18
CA ILE A 376 2.41 -3.03 -43.72
C ILE A 376 1.97 -3.42 -42.30
N ILE A 377 1.38 -2.49 -41.54
CA ILE A 377 0.95 -2.71 -40.15
C ILE A 377 -0.57 -2.68 -40.09
N ASN A 378 -1.16 -3.66 -39.39
CA ASN A 378 -2.56 -3.59 -39.00
C ASN A 378 -2.70 -2.68 -37.76
N GLU A 379 -3.08 -1.43 -37.98
CA GLU A 379 -3.19 -0.39 -36.96
C GLU A 379 -4.15 -0.75 -35.81
N GLU A 380 -5.26 -1.46 -36.09
CA GLU A 380 -6.23 -1.85 -35.08
C GLU A 380 -5.64 -2.89 -34.11
N SER A 381 -4.97 -3.91 -34.65
CA SER A 381 -4.33 -4.95 -33.85
C SER A 381 -3.26 -4.37 -32.92
N PHE A 382 -2.44 -3.43 -33.41
CA PHE A 382 -1.38 -2.79 -32.66
C PHE A 382 -1.93 -1.86 -31.58
N LYS A 383 -2.96 -1.05 -31.85
CA LYS A 383 -3.58 -0.18 -30.84
C LYS A 383 -4.22 -0.99 -29.71
N ARG A 384 -4.97 -2.05 -30.05
CA ARG A 384 -5.58 -2.96 -29.07
C ARG A 384 -4.53 -3.62 -28.18
N ALA A 385 -3.39 -4.03 -28.77
CA ALA A 385 -2.27 -4.56 -28.00
C ALA A 385 -1.65 -3.50 -27.09
N ALA A 386 -1.39 -2.30 -27.60
CA ALA A 386 -0.84 -1.20 -26.83
C ALA A 386 -1.72 -0.82 -25.63
N ASP A 387 -3.05 -0.72 -25.82
CA ASP A 387 -4.00 -0.46 -24.73
C ASP A 387 -4.01 -1.57 -23.67
N THR A 388 -3.89 -2.82 -24.10
CA THR A 388 -3.85 -3.95 -23.18
C THR A 388 -2.58 -3.93 -22.35
N PHE A 389 -1.41 -3.79 -22.97
CA PHE A 389 -0.14 -3.72 -22.25
C PHE A 389 -0.07 -2.51 -21.31
N TYR A 390 -0.63 -1.37 -21.72
CA TYR A 390 -0.73 -0.18 -20.89
C TYR A 390 -1.59 -0.44 -19.64
N ARG A 391 -2.79 -1.00 -19.81
CA ARG A 391 -3.68 -1.37 -18.69
C ARG A 391 -3.07 -2.43 -17.77
N GLU A 392 -2.27 -3.32 -18.32
CA GLU A 392 -1.55 -4.35 -17.58
C GLU A 392 -0.27 -3.84 -16.89
N ASN A 393 0.10 -2.55 -17.05
CA ASN A 393 1.38 -2.00 -16.59
C ASN A 393 2.59 -2.85 -17.06
N LEU A 394 2.54 -3.33 -18.30
CA LEU A 394 3.55 -4.21 -18.90
C LEU A 394 4.50 -3.39 -19.78
N GLY A 395 5.48 -2.73 -19.15
CA GLY A 395 6.54 -1.99 -19.84
C GLY A 395 7.82 -2.79 -19.95
N LEU A 396 8.52 -2.66 -21.08
CA LEU A 396 9.82 -3.28 -21.32
C LEU A 396 10.91 -2.23 -21.61
N SER A 397 12.13 -2.54 -21.20
CA SER A 397 13.35 -1.78 -21.51
C SER A 397 14.32 -2.68 -22.25
N TYR A 398 15.05 -2.16 -23.22
CA TYR A 398 16.01 -2.98 -23.96
C TYR A 398 17.13 -2.13 -24.57
N LEU A 399 18.34 -2.71 -24.63
CA LEU A 399 19.47 -2.15 -25.34
C LEU A 399 19.53 -2.71 -26.77
N TRP A 400 19.15 -1.91 -27.75
CA TRP A 400 19.28 -2.31 -29.16
C TRP A 400 20.69 -2.08 -29.69
N ASN A 401 21.43 -3.18 -29.86
CA ASN A 401 22.73 -3.18 -30.51
C ASN A 401 22.69 -3.92 -31.87
N ASN A 402 23.68 -3.66 -32.73
CA ASN A 402 23.79 -4.25 -34.07
C ASN A 402 24.19 -5.73 -34.06
N GLN A 403 24.45 -6.33 -32.90
CA GLN A 403 24.87 -7.74 -32.78
C GLN A 403 23.67 -8.67 -32.58
N SER A 404 22.57 -8.18 -32.00
CA SER A 404 21.33 -8.95 -31.81
C SER A 404 20.57 -9.09 -33.13
N LYS A 405 20.21 -10.32 -33.52
CA LYS A 405 19.32 -10.53 -34.65
C LYS A 405 17.92 -10.05 -34.28
N PHE A 406 17.24 -9.42 -35.24
CA PHE A 406 15.84 -9.00 -35.10
C PHE A 406 14.95 -10.12 -34.51
N GLU A 407 15.11 -11.34 -35.00
CA GLU A 407 14.29 -12.49 -34.57
C GLU A 407 14.49 -12.85 -33.09
N ASP A 408 15.70 -12.67 -32.55
CA ASP A 408 15.98 -12.99 -31.15
C ASP A 408 15.31 -11.97 -30.22
N LEU A 409 15.37 -10.69 -30.59
CA LEU A 409 14.69 -9.63 -29.86
C LEU A 409 13.17 -9.73 -29.96
N LYS A 410 12.65 -10.01 -31.16
CA LYS A 410 11.22 -10.27 -31.38
C LYS A 410 10.73 -11.37 -30.45
N LYS A 411 11.41 -12.53 -30.42
CA LYS A 411 11.07 -13.64 -29.53
C LYS A 411 11.12 -13.26 -28.06
N ASN A 412 12.11 -12.48 -27.64
CA ASN A 412 12.21 -12.02 -26.25
C ASN A 412 11.03 -11.12 -25.85
N ILE A 413 10.61 -10.21 -26.74
CA ILE A 413 9.46 -9.34 -26.51
C ILE A 413 8.15 -10.14 -26.53
N GLU A 414 7.96 -11.02 -27.53
CA GLU A 414 6.80 -11.92 -27.63
C GLU A 414 6.64 -12.77 -26.36
N LYS A 415 7.74 -13.33 -25.85
CA LYS A 415 7.76 -14.14 -24.63
C LYS A 415 7.48 -13.32 -23.36
N ALA A 416 7.99 -12.09 -23.27
CA ALA A 416 7.77 -11.23 -22.12
C ALA A 416 6.32 -10.72 -22.08
N ALA A 417 5.82 -10.21 -23.20
CA ALA A 417 4.49 -9.63 -23.33
C ALA A 417 3.37 -10.68 -23.49
N ASP A 418 3.74 -11.93 -23.78
CA ASP A 418 2.83 -13.04 -24.08
C ASP A 418 1.89 -12.69 -25.24
N CYS A 419 2.53 -12.50 -26.40
CA CYS A 419 1.88 -12.16 -27.65
C CYS A 419 2.61 -12.78 -28.84
N VAL A 420 1.94 -12.83 -29.98
CA VAL A 420 2.48 -13.27 -31.26
C VAL A 420 2.41 -12.12 -32.24
N LEU A 421 3.55 -11.77 -32.85
CA LEU A 421 3.62 -10.86 -33.99
C LEU A 421 3.89 -11.71 -35.23
N ASP A 422 2.93 -11.77 -36.15
CA ASP A 422 3.05 -12.47 -37.42
C ASP A 422 2.46 -11.65 -38.56
N GLN A 423 2.87 -11.96 -39.80
CA GLN A 423 2.31 -11.37 -41.00
C GLN A 423 1.12 -12.20 -41.47
N ASN A 424 -0.04 -11.56 -41.58
CA ASN A 424 -1.25 -12.21 -42.06
C ASN A 424 -1.10 -12.50 -43.58
N PRO A 425 -1.24 -13.77 -44.02
CA PRO A 425 -0.99 -14.16 -45.41
C PRO A 425 -2.05 -13.63 -46.39
N GLN A 426 -3.23 -13.21 -45.90
CA GLN A 426 -4.30 -12.67 -46.73
C GLN A 426 -4.16 -11.16 -46.92
N THR A 427 -3.88 -10.42 -45.84
CA THR A 427 -3.77 -8.95 -45.87
C THR A 427 -2.35 -8.47 -46.16
N ASN A 428 -1.34 -9.33 -46.01
CA ASN A 428 0.09 -9.02 -45.98
C ASN A 428 0.49 -7.98 -44.92
N GLN A 429 -0.36 -7.75 -43.92
CA GLN A 429 -0.08 -6.84 -42.80
C GLN A 429 0.45 -7.62 -41.59
N PHE A 430 1.36 -7.02 -40.84
CA PHE A 430 1.77 -7.51 -39.53
C PHE A 430 0.69 -7.21 -38.50
N GLU A 431 0.39 -8.21 -37.68
CA GLU A 431 -0.66 -8.15 -36.66
C GLU A 431 -0.12 -8.67 -35.32
N ILE A 432 -0.50 -8.02 -34.23
CA ILE A 432 -0.23 -8.53 -32.87
C ILE A 432 -1.46 -9.29 -32.39
N LYS A 433 -1.25 -10.57 -32.06
CA LYS A 433 -2.23 -11.44 -31.39
C LYS A 433 -1.82 -11.60 -29.93
N LEU A 434 -2.70 -11.19 -29.02
CA LEU A 434 -2.49 -11.31 -27.58
C LEU A 434 -2.86 -12.73 -27.10
N ILE A 435 -2.05 -13.32 -26.25
CA ILE A 435 -2.36 -14.61 -25.60
C ILE A 435 -3.06 -14.30 -24.28
N ARG A 436 -4.39 -14.17 -24.31
CA ARG A 436 -5.23 -13.85 -23.14
C ARG A 436 -6.53 -14.66 -23.18
N ASN A 437 -7.30 -14.62 -22.09
CA ASN A 437 -8.67 -15.13 -22.07
C ASN A 437 -9.65 -14.13 -22.74
N ASN A 438 -9.57 -14.04 -24.07
CA ASN A 438 -10.30 -13.03 -24.87
C ASN A 438 -11.14 -13.64 -25.99
N TYR A 439 -11.55 -14.91 -25.83
CA TYR A 439 -12.34 -15.63 -26.81
C TYR A 439 -13.56 -16.28 -26.12
N ASN A 440 -14.62 -16.48 -26.90
CA ASN A 440 -15.78 -17.25 -26.48
C ASN A 440 -15.67 -18.66 -27.07
N VAL A 441 -15.84 -19.69 -26.23
CA VAL A 441 -15.65 -21.09 -26.62
C VAL A 441 -16.63 -21.51 -27.72
N ASP A 442 -17.84 -20.96 -27.72
CA ASP A 442 -18.88 -21.31 -28.69
C ASP A 442 -18.62 -20.77 -30.11
N ASP A 443 -17.77 -19.76 -30.23
CA ASP A 443 -17.42 -19.12 -31.51
C ASP A 443 -16.16 -19.77 -32.16
N LEU A 444 -15.53 -20.73 -31.48
CA LEU A 444 -14.30 -21.36 -31.95
C LEU A 444 -14.55 -22.37 -33.08
N LEU A 445 -13.61 -22.42 -34.02
CA LEU A 445 -13.58 -23.46 -35.06
C LEU A 445 -13.44 -24.84 -34.42
N VAL A 446 -14.29 -25.77 -34.82
CA VAL A 446 -14.26 -27.16 -34.33
C VAL A 446 -13.48 -28.01 -35.32
N PHE A 447 -12.42 -28.65 -34.84
CA PHE A 447 -11.67 -29.65 -35.58
C PHE A 447 -11.94 -31.04 -35.01
N ASP A 448 -12.38 -31.95 -35.87
CA ASP A 448 -12.66 -33.34 -35.54
C ASP A 448 -12.05 -34.30 -36.58
N LYS A 449 -12.47 -35.57 -36.56
CA LYS A 449 -11.99 -36.61 -37.48
C LYS A 449 -12.17 -36.29 -38.97
N THR A 450 -13.04 -35.35 -39.34
CA THR A 450 -13.26 -34.96 -40.74
C THR A 450 -12.16 -34.06 -41.26
N ASN A 451 -11.54 -33.25 -40.39
CA ASN A 451 -10.47 -32.32 -40.75
C ASN A 451 -9.07 -32.89 -40.45
N ILE A 452 -8.97 -33.79 -39.47
CA ILE A 452 -7.70 -34.36 -38.98
C ILE A 452 -7.27 -35.56 -39.83
N VAL A 453 -6.12 -35.44 -40.49
CA VAL A 453 -5.49 -36.52 -41.27
C VAL A 453 -4.66 -37.43 -40.38
N LYS A 454 -3.91 -36.86 -39.43
CA LYS A 454 -3.02 -37.61 -38.53
C LYS A 454 -2.90 -36.91 -37.18
N ILE A 455 -2.81 -37.71 -36.13
CA ILE A 455 -2.48 -37.26 -34.78
C ILE A 455 -1.16 -37.93 -34.38
N SER A 456 -0.20 -37.16 -33.87
CA SER A 456 1.05 -37.68 -33.32
C SER A 456 1.46 -36.92 -32.06
N ASP A 457 2.45 -37.47 -31.36
CA ASP A 457 3.16 -36.80 -30.27
C ASP A 457 2.26 -36.28 -29.13
N ILE A 458 1.23 -37.05 -28.78
CA ILE A 458 0.42 -36.77 -27.59
C ILE A 458 1.31 -36.92 -26.37
N LYS A 459 1.59 -35.81 -25.68
CA LYS A 459 2.29 -35.78 -24.40
C LYS A 459 1.31 -35.33 -23.32
N LYS A 460 1.30 -36.05 -22.21
CA LYS A 460 0.65 -35.64 -20.96
C LYS A 460 1.72 -35.43 -19.93
N ASN A 461 1.58 -34.41 -19.09
CA ASN A 461 2.55 -34.14 -18.05
C ASN A 461 2.30 -35.10 -16.89
N ILE A 462 3.33 -35.79 -16.43
CA ILE A 462 3.25 -36.63 -15.22
C ILE A 462 3.52 -35.72 -14.03
N VAL A 463 2.69 -35.80 -12.98
CA VAL A 463 2.78 -34.95 -11.77
C VAL A 463 4.20 -34.89 -11.18
N THR A 464 4.94 -36.01 -11.19
CA THR A 464 6.32 -36.09 -10.68
C THR A 464 7.37 -35.34 -11.52
N GLU A 465 7.04 -34.99 -12.76
CA GLU A 465 7.88 -34.28 -13.73
C GLU A 465 7.42 -32.83 -13.97
N MET A 466 6.24 -32.45 -13.47
CA MET A 466 5.74 -31.09 -13.57
C MET A 466 6.68 -30.11 -12.87
N ILE A 467 6.84 -28.94 -13.49
CA ILE A 467 7.58 -27.84 -12.89
C ILE A 467 6.66 -27.20 -11.84
N ASN A 468 7.13 -27.18 -10.60
CA ASN A 468 6.38 -26.67 -9.46
C ASN A 468 7.09 -25.48 -8.78
N SER A 469 8.18 -25.00 -9.40
CA SER A 469 8.95 -23.84 -8.98
C SER A 469 9.54 -23.16 -10.23
N VAL A 470 9.38 -21.85 -10.35
CA VAL A 470 9.92 -21.05 -11.46
C VAL A 470 10.75 -19.90 -10.90
N THR A 471 12.00 -19.80 -11.34
CA THR A 471 12.89 -18.68 -11.06
C THR A 471 13.02 -17.80 -12.30
N VAL A 472 12.61 -16.54 -12.21
CA VAL A 472 12.80 -15.53 -13.25
C VAL A 472 14.03 -14.68 -12.94
N ASN A 473 15.00 -14.67 -13.85
CA ASN A 473 16.12 -13.74 -13.85
C ASN A 473 15.79 -12.52 -14.71
N PHE A 474 16.10 -11.32 -14.22
CA PHE A 474 15.82 -10.05 -14.88
C PHE A 474 16.86 -9.00 -14.47
N ILE A 475 16.83 -7.82 -15.10
CA ILE A 475 17.73 -6.72 -14.74
C ILE A 475 17.03 -5.85 -13.69
N ASP A 476 17.53 -5.80 -12.46
CA ASP A 476 16.85 -5.06 -11.40
C ASP A 476 17.27 -3.59 -11.38
N ARG A 477 16.38 -2.72 -11.86
CA ARG A 477 16.56 -1.28 -11.84
C ARG A 477 16.77 -0.72 -10.43
N THR A 478 16.19 -1.32 -9.40
CA THR A 478 16.33 -0.89 -8.00
C THR A 478 17.67 -1.27 -7.40
N ASN A 479 18.34 -2.26 -7.99
CA ASN A 479 19.66 -2.74 -7.59
C ASN A 479 20.75 -2.25 -8.58
N ASP A 480 20.73 -0.95 -8.88
CA ASP A 480 21.69 -0.32 -9.81
C ASP A 480 21.78 -1.01 -11.18
N TYR A 481 20.65 -1.49 -11.72
CA TYR A 481 20.59 -2.19 -13.02
C TYR A 481 21.44 -3.47 -13.08
N LYS A 482 21.67 -4.12 -11.93
CA LYS A 482 22.36 -5.42 -11.83
C LYS A 482 21.36 -6.58 -12.00
N GLN A 483 21.88 -7.79 -12.22
CA GLN A 483 21.05 -8.99 -12.28
C GLN A 483 20.28 -9.20 -10.98
N GLY A 484 18.98 -9.46 -11.10
CA GLY A 484 18.08 -9.82 -10.02
C GLY A 484 17.31 -11.09 -10.37
N SER A 485 16.79 -11.77 -9.36
CA SER A 485 15.95 -12.94 -9.53
C SER A 485 14.72 -12.90 -8.62
N VAL A 486 13.63 -13.52 -9.07
CA VAL A 486 12.42 -13.81 -8.29
C VAL A 486 12.08 -15.28 -8.50
N THR A 487 11.81 -15.99 -7.42
CA THR A 487 11.34 -17.38 -7.48
C THR A 487 9.91 -17.45 -6.97
N VAL A 488 9.06 -18.23 -7.64
CA VAL A 488 7.66 -18.51 -7.27
C VAL A 488 7.47 -20.02 -7.24
N ARG A 489 6.70 -20.52 -6.27
CA ARG A 489 6.51 -21.95 -5.99
C ARG A 489 5.04 -22.31 -5.84
N ASP A 490 4.73 -23.58 -6.12
CA ASP A 490 3.45 -24.22 -5.85
C ASP A 490 3.65 -25.31 -4.79
N ASP A 491 3.42 -24.96 -3.52
CA ASP A 491 3.67 -25.85 -2.38
C ASP A 491 2.75 -27.09 -2.36
N ALA A 492 1.53 -26.96 -2.92
CA ALA A 492 0.60 -28.07 -3.06
C ALA A 492 1.14 -29.09 -4.08
N LEU A 493 1.57 -28.61 -5.25
CA LEU A 493 2.15 -29.48 -6.28
C LEU A 493 3.50 -30.06 -5.85
N ILE A 494 4.31 -29.34 -5.07
CA ILE A 494 5.55 -29.88 -4.44
C ILE A 494 5.21 -31.04 -3.51
N SER A 495 4.18 -30.88 -2.67
CA SER A 495 3.73 -31.93 -1.75
C SER A 495 3.21 -33.17 -2.51
N MET A 496 2.47 -32.98 -3.60
CA MET A 496 1.97 -34.06 -4.45
C MET A 496 3.08 -34.77 -5.25
N ALA A 497 4.06 -34.01 -5.77
CA ALA A 497 5.18 -34.54 -6.55
C ALA A 497 6.28 -35.16 -5.66
N GLY A 498 6.31 -34.82 -4.37
CA GLY A 498 7.29 -35.29 -3.39
C GLY A 498 8.69 -34.66 -3.50
N ARG A 499 8.87 -33.67 -4.37
CA ARG A 499 10.14 -32.92 -4.56
C ARG A 499 9.91 -31.57 -5.25
N GLU A 500 10.84 -30.64 -5.05
CA GLU A 500 10.89 -29.39 -5.82
C GLU A 500 11.54 -29.64 -7.20
N ASN A 501 10.80 -29.33 -8.27
CA ASN A 501 11.23 -29.32 -9.66
C ASN A 501 11.27 -27.87 -10.15
N ASN A 502 12.42 -27.22 -9.99
CA ASN A 502 12.61 -25.81 -10.36
C ASN A 502 13.11 -25.66 -11.81
N THR A 503 12.60 -24.64 -12.52
CA THR A 503 13.17 -24.17 -13.79
C THR A 503 13.54 -22.70 -13.71
N THR A 504 14.52 -22.28 -14.51
CA THR A 504 14.97 -20.88 -14.55
C THR A 504 14.73 -20.27 -15.93
N VAL A 505 14.10 -19.09 -15.95
CA VAL A 505 13.78 -18.34 -17.15
C VAL A 505 14.41 -16.95 -17.08
N THR A 506 15.15 -16.53 -18.10
CA THR A 506 15.75 -15.19 -18.15
C THR A 506 14.93 -14.27 -19.04
N TYR A 507 14.68 -13.05 -18.55
CA TYR A 507 14.05 -11.96 -19.26
C TYR A 507 14.92 -10.70 -19.22
N ASP A 508 15.70 -10.47 -20.29
CA ASP A 508 16.62 -9.34 -20.38
C ASP A 508 15.93 -8.00 -20.67
N THR A 509 14.61 -8.03 -20.94
CA THR A 509 13.81 -6.84 -21.25
C THR A 509 13.00 -6.32 -20.07
N ILE A 510 12.98 -7.05 -18.96
CA ILE A 510 12.22 -6.70 -17.76
C ILE A 510 13.16 -6.01 -16.78
N TYR A 511 12.81 -4.78 -16.43
CA TYR A 511 13.60 -3.95 -15.51
C TYR A 511 12.90 -3.73 -14.16
N SER A 512 11.66 -4.22 -14.04
CA SER A 512 10.82 -4.11 -12.85
C SER A 512 10.67 -5.47 -12.17
N ARG A 513 10.95 -5.50 -10.88
CA ARG A 513 10.79 -6.70 -10.05
C ARG A 513 9.32 -7.10 -9.87
N SER A 514 8.39 -6.14 -9.79
CA SER A 514 6.95 -6.45 -9.69
C SER A 514 6.44 -7.11 -10.97
N LEU A 515 6.89 -6.62 -12.14
CA LEU A 515 6.59 -7.25 -13.42
C LEU A 515 7.22 -8.65 -13.54
N ALA A 516 8.48 -8.81 -13.12
CA ALA A 516 9.16 -10.11 -13.09
C ALA A 516 8.41 -11.13 -12.22
N SER A 517 7.86 -10.70 -11.08
CA SER A 517 7.07 -11.57 -10.17
C SER A 517 5.76 -12.02 -10.82
N ARG A 518 5.03 -11.11 -11.46
CA ARG A 518 3.80 -11.45 -12.20
C ARG A 518 4.06 -12.42 -13.35
N ILE A 519 5.17 -12.22 -14.07
CA ILE A 519 5.58 -13.11 -15.16
C ILE A 519 6.01 -14.47 -14.63
N ALA A 520 6.71 -14.54 -13.49
CA ALA A 520 7.05 -15.80 -12.84
C ALA A 520 5.80 -16.59 -12.41
N MET A 521 4.78 -15.92 -11.85
CA MET A 521 3.49 -16.55 -11.51
C MET A 521 2.75 -17.06 -12.74
N ARG A 522 2.74 -16.28 -13.83
CA ARG A 522 2.16 -16.68 -15.11
C ARG A 522 2.86 -17.92 -15.66
N ASP A 523 4.18 -17.90 -15.71
CA ASP A 523 4.98 -19.01 -16.24
C ASP A 523 4.83 -20.26 -15.36
N LEU A 524 4.77 -20.10 -14.03
CA LEU A 524 4.48 -21.19 -13.10
C LEU A 524 3.11 -21.79 -13.40
N ALA A 525 2.05 -20.99 -13.50
CA ALA A 525 0.71 -21.48 -13.80
C ALA A 525 0.64 -22.25 -15.12
N TYR A 526 1.39 -21.83 -16.14
CA TYR A 526 1.48 -22.56 -17.41
C TYR A 526 2.23 -23.89 -17.27
N LEU A 527 3.36 -23.91 -16.55
CA LEU A 527 4.25 -25.07 -16.44
C LEU A 527 3.83 -26.08 -15.37
N SER A 528 3.05 -25.67 -14.36
CA SER A 528 2.50 -26.52 -13.30
C SER A 528 1.17 -27.18 -13.71
N SER A 529 0.57 -26.75 -14.82
CA SER A 529 -0.68 -27.29 -15.34
C SER A 529 -0.50 -28.60 -16.12
N ASP A 530 -1.50 -29.49 -16.06
CA ASP A 530 -1.60 -30.70 -16.89
C ASP A 530 -2.03 -30.37 -18.33
N LEU A 531 -1.18 -29.62 -19.03
CA LEU A 531 -1.41 -29.25 -20.41
C LEU A 531 -0.98 -30.40 -21.31
N ALA A 532 -1.95 -31.08 -21.90
CA ALA A 532 -1.68 -32.04 -22.97
C ALA A 532 -1.21 -31.28 -24.23
N SER A 533 -0.07 -31.68 -24.79
CA SER A 533 0.38 -31.21 -26.11
C SER A 533 0.14 -32.28 -27.17
N VAL A 534 -0.20 -31.87 -28.39
CA VAL A 534 -0.45 -32.77 -29.52
C VAL A 534 -0.03 -32.12 -30.84
N THR A 535 0.50 -32.95 -31.73
CA THR A 535 0.76 -32.55 -33.11
C THR A 535 -0.36 -33.08 -34.00
N LEU A 536 -1.04 -32.18 -34.71
CA LEU A 536 -2.12 -32.50 -35.63
C LEU A 536 -1.70 -32.20 -37.07
N THR A 537 -1.86 -33.16 -37.97
CA THR A 537 -1.82 -32.91 -39.41
C THR A 537 -3.26 -32.76 -39.89
N LEU A 538 -3.59 -31.57 -40.37
CA LEU A 538 -4.90 -31.17 -40.87
C LEU A 538 -4.92 -31.18 -42.41
N ASN A 539 -6.12 -31.29 -42.97
CA ASN A 539 -6.37 -31.06 -44.40
C ASN A 539 -6.23 -29.55 -44.76
N LEU A 540 -6.72 -29.15 -45.94
CA LEU A 540 -6.67 -27.75 -46.40
C LEU A 540 -7.42 -26.76 -45.48
N ASP A 541 -8.36 -27.23 -44.66
CA ASP A 541 -9.10 -26.38 -43.72
C ASP A 541 -8.17 -25.79 -42.66
N GLY A 542 -7.05 -26.46 -42.36
CA GLY A 542 -6.04 -25.96 -41.42
C GLY A 542 -5.23 -24.75 -41.92
N ARG A 543 -5.33 -24.36 -43.20
CA ARG A 543 -4.57 -23.21 -43.75
C ARG A 543 -5.01 -21.84 -43.24
N ILE A 544 -6.20 -21.75 -42.67
CA ILE A 544 -6.70 -20.51 -42.06
C ILE A 544 -6.08 -20.26 -40.67
N LEU A 545 -5.52 -21.30 -40.06
CA LEU A 545 -4.96 -21.24 -38.71
C LEU A 545 -3.54 -20.69 -38.74
N SER A 546 -3.24 -19.81 -37.80
CA SER A 546 -1.91 -19.22 -37.59
C SER A 546 -1.44 -19.42 -36.15
N ARG A 547 -0.17 -19.12 -35.88
CA ARG A 547 0.39 -19.20 -34.52
C ARG A 547 -0.41 -18.32 -33.55
N GLY A 548 -0.68 -18.84 -32.36
CA GLY A 548 -1.45 -18.18 -31.30
C GLY A 548 -2.96 -18.33 -31.40
N ASP A 549 -3.50 -18.82 -32.53
CA ASP A 549 -4.95 -19.05 -32.66
C ASP A 549 -5.42 -20.18 -31.75
N VAL A 550 -6.70 -20.10 -31.37
CA VAL A 550 -7.39 -21.08 -30.54
C VAL A 550 -8.49 -21.77 -31.34
N PHE A 551 -8.66 -23.07 -31.11
CA PHE A 551 -9.71 -23.87 -31.73
C PHE A 551 -10.21 -24.95 -30.77
N LEU A 552 -11.39 -25.50 -31.05
CA LEU A 552 -11.97 -26.58 -30.28
C LEU A 552 -11.59 -27.92 -30.90
N LEU A 553 -10.86 -28.75 -30.17
CA LEU A 553 -10.56 -30.13 -30.57
C LEU A 553 -11.65 -31.07 -30.03
N ASN A 554 -12.34 -31.77 -30.92
CA ASN A 554 -13.37 -32.74 -30.56
C ASN A 554 -12.98 -34.17 -30.95
N MET A 555 -12.35 -34.88 -30.02
CA MET A 555 -11.88 -36.26 -30.19
C MET A 555 -12.26 -37.14 -28.97
N PRO A 556 -13.54 -37.50 -28.78
CA PRO A 556 -14.01 -38.24 -27.60
C PRO A 556 -13.31 -39.59 -27.40
N LEU A 557 -12.92 -40.28 -28.49
CA LEU A 557 -12.21 -41.56 -28.41
C LEU A 557 -10.81 -41.48 -27.79
N LEU A 558 -10.21 -40.29 -27.73
CA LEU A 558 -8.91 -40.04 -27.10
C LEU A 558 -9.05 -39.39 -25.71
N GLY A 559 -10.28 -39.27 -25.20
CA GLY A 559 -10.57 -38.53 -23.96
C GLY A 559 -10.40 -37.02 -24.10
N LEU A 560 -10.40 -36.50 -25.32
CA LEU A 560 -10.29 -35.07 -25.64
C LEU A 560 -11.65 -34.58 -26.18
N ASP A 561 -12.67 -34.58 -25.33
CA ASP A 561 -14.01 -34.09 -25.67
C ASP A 561 -14.06 -32.56 -25.50
N ARG A 562 -14.32 -31.84 -26.60
CA ARG A 562 -14.41 -30.38 -26.67
C ARG A 562 -13.31 -29.64 -25.89
N VAL A 563 -12.06 -29.98 -26.15
CA VAL A 563 -10.91 -29.35 -25.47
C VAL A 563 -10.45 -28.14 -26.28
N VAL A 564 -10.29 -26.98 -25.63
CA VAL A 564 -9.72 -25.79 -26.28
C VAL A 564 -8.21 -25.95 -26.41
N MET A 565 -7.72 -25.82 -27.63
CA MET A 565 -6.31 -25.97 -27.99
C MET A 565 -5.78 -24.64 -28.52
N ARG A 566 -4.57 -24.26 -28.10
CA ARG A 566 -3.82 -23.11 -28.62
C ARG A 566 -2.66 -23.57 -29.51
N ILE A 567 -2.49 -22.91 -30.65
CA ILE A 567 -1.46 -23.23 -31.63
C ILE A 567 -0.12 -22.60 -31.23
N ILE A 568 0.90 -23.45 -31.06
CA ILE A 568 2.28 -23.08 -30.74
C ILE A 568 3.09 -22.86 -32.01
N SER A 569 2.93 -23.73 -33.01
CA SER A 569 3.64 -23.64 -34.28
C SER A 569 2.79 -24.19 -35.43
N VAL A 570 3.03 -23.68 -36.64
CA VAL A 570 2.35 -24.11 -37.87
C VAL A 570 3.39 -24.34 -38.97
N ASP A 571 3.32 -25.51 -39.59
CA ASP A 571 4.04 -25.84 -40.82
C ASP A 571 3.03 -26.05 -41.96
N TYR A 572 3.00 -25.10 -42.89
CA TYR A 572 2.12 -25.14 -44.06
C TYR A 572 2.59 -26.14 -45.14
N GLY A 573 3.74 -26.79 -44.94
CA GLY A 573 4.33 -27.74 -45.86
C GLY A 573 4.78 -27.11 -47.19
N THR A 574 4.93 -27.94 -48.21
CA THR A 574 5.29 -27.49 -49.57
C THR A 574 4.05 -27.32 -50.44
N GLN A 575 4.13 -26.56 -51.55
CA GLN A 575 3.01 -26.36 -52.48
C GLN A 575 2.41 -27.65 -53.07
N LYS A 576 3.12 -28.79 -52.97
CA LYS A 576 2.65 -30.11 -53.41
C LYS A 576 1.91 -30.89 -52.32
N SER A 577 2.00 -30.44 -51.06
CA SER A 577 1.32 -31.00 -49.89
C SER A 577 0.00 -30.24 -49.65
N ASN A 578 -1.12 -30.95 -49.73
CA ASN A 578 -2.44 -30.42 -49.36
C ASN A 578 -2.73 -30.62 -47.85
N GLN A 579 -1.69 -30.57 -47.01
CA GLN A 579 -1.76 -30.80 -45.58
C GLN A 579 -0.99 -29.73 -44.81
N VAL A 580 -1.50 -29.36 -43.64
CA VAL A 580 -0.88 -28.41 -42.70
C VAL A 580 -0.62 -29.15 -41.40
N THR A 581 0.58 -29.03 -40.84
CA THR A 581 0.90 -29.61 -39.53
C THR A 581 0.94 -28.51 -38.49
N ILE A 582 0.20 -28.69 -37.40
CA ILE A 582 0.18 -27.76 -36.27
C ILE A 582 0.64 -28.48 -35.00
N GLU A 583 1.45 -27.77 -34.21
CA GLU A 583 1.75 -28.14 -32.83
C GLU A 583 0.86 -27.30 -31.92
N CYS A 584 0.10 -27.94 -31.05
CA CYS A 584 -0.81 -27.26 -30.15
C CYS A 584 -0.77 -27.84 -28.74
N SER A 585 -1.02 -26.99 -27.75
CA SER A 585 -1.22 -27.40 -26.36
C SER A 585 -2.63 -27.02 -25.91
N ARG A 586 -3.14 -27.73 -24.91
CA ARG A 586 -4.35 -27.32 -24.22
C ARG A 586 -4.19 -25.89 -23.72
N ASP A 587 -5.20 -25.06 -23.92
CA ASP A 587 -5.14 -23.67 -23.49
C ASP A 587 -5.34 -23.55 -21.98
N VAL A 588 -4.40 -22.91 -21.28
CA VAL A 588 -4.43 -22.76 -19.83
C VAL A 588 -5.66 -21.96 -19.35
N PHE A 589 -6.14 -21.01 -20.15
CA PHE A 589 -7.31 -20.19 -19.80
C PHE A 589 -8.64 -20.95 -19.88
N SER A 590 -8.65 -22.16 -20.44
CA SER A 590 -9.82 -23.03 -20.54
C SER A 590 -9.98 -24.00 -19.34
N LEU A 591 -9.01 -24.02 -18.42
CA LEU A 591 -9.06 -24.86 -17.23
C LEU A 591 -9.87 -24.18 -16.11
N PRO A 592 -10.64 -24.93 -15.30
CA PRO A 592 -11.29 -24.37 -14.12
C PRO A 592 -10.23 -23.75 -13.21
N THR A 593 -10.47 -22.52 -12.78
CA THR A 593 -9.53 -21.71 -12.02
C THR A 593 -9.36 -22.33 -10.62
N THR A 594 -8.43 -23.27 -10.46
CA THR A 594 -7.98 -23.68 -9.13
C THR A 594 -7.11 -22.56 -8.58
N SER A 595 -7.73 -21.68 -7.83
CA SER A 595 -7.09 -20.63 -7.05
C SER A 595 -6.35 -21.23 -5.86
N VAL A 596 -5.09 -21.56 -6.03
CA VAL A 596 -4.06 -21.44 -4.99
C VAL A 596 -2.73 -21.13 -5.69
N VAL A 597 -2.39 -19.86 -5.83
CA VAL A 597 -0.99 -19.45 -5.99
C VAL A 597 -0.79 -18.36 -4.96
N ASN A 598 -0.13 -18.72 -3.86
CA ASN A 598 0.41 -17.73 -2.94
C ASN A 598 1.38 -16.87 -3.75
N SER A 599 0.99 -15.63 -4.00
CA SER A 599 1.90 -14.64 -4.56
C SER A 599 3.00 -14.43 -3.53
N GLN A 600 4.18 -15.02 -3.73
CA GLN A 600 5.34 -14.66 -2.94
C GLN A 600 5.66 -13.19 -3.27
N PRO A 601 5.71 -12.27 -2.28
CA PRO A 601 6.09 -10.90 -2.55
C PRO A 601 7.50 -10.87 -3.13
N PRO A 602 7.82 -9.88 -3.97
CA PRO A 602 9.13 -9.75 -4.58
C PRO A 602 10.23 -9.77 -3.51
N ILE A 603 11.22 -10.66 -3.67
CA ILE A 603 12.47 -10.64 -2.88
C ILE A 603 13.05 -9.23 -3.01
N SER A 604 12.87 -8.37 -2.02
CA SER A 604 13.56 -7.10 -1.95
C SER A 604 15.00 -7.36 -1.51
N SER A 605 15.94 -6.59 -2.05
CA SER A 605 17.27 -6.44 -1.47
C SER A 605 17.18 -6.22 0.04
N PRO A 606 18.11 -6.77 0.84
CA PRO A 606 17.91 -6.98 2.27
C PRO A 606 17.98 -5.66 3.04
N VAL A 607 16.82 -5.04 3.25
CA VAL A 607 16.56 -4.17 4.41
C VAL A 607 15.08 -4.38 4.82
N ASP A 608 14.88 -5.13 5.90
CA ASP A 608 13.71 -5.14 6.80
C ASP A 608 12.29 -5.47 6.28
N LYS A 609 12.09 -6.22 5.19
CA LYS A 609 10.71 -6.59 4.75
C LYS A 609 10.03 -7.74 5.48
N ASP A 610 10.77 -8.52 6.26
CA ASP A 610 10.18 -9.60 7.07
C ASP A 610 10.14 -9.25 8.57
N VAL A 611 10.29 -7.97 8.95
CA VAL A 611 10.11 -7.57 10.34
C VAL A 611 8.63 -7.71 10.70
N ALA A 612 8.35 -8.45 11.76
CA ALA A 612 6.99 -8.66 12.24
C ALA A 612 6.34 -7.33 12.63
N LYS A 613 5.10 -7.10 12.17
CA LYS A 613 4.34 -5.85 12.38
C LYS A 613 3.16 -6.07 13.33
N PRO A 614 2.84 -5.11 14.22
CA PRO A 614 1.81 -5.29 15.23
C PRO A 614 0.42 -5.39 14.61
N VAL A 615 -0.45 -6.21 15.21
CA VAL A 615 -1.87 -6.29 14.83
C VAL A 615 -2.58 -4.98 15.18
N LYS A 616 -3.45 -4.50 14.29
CA LYS A 616 -4.19 -3.23 14.49
C LYS A 616 -5.49 -3.40 15.26
N ASN A 617 -6.20 -4.50 15.02
CA ASN A 617 -7.52 -4.77 15.57
C ASN A 617 -7.54 -6.18 16.17
N PHE A 618 -7.94 -6.26 17.43
CA PHE A 618 -8.00 -7.50 18.19
C PHE A 618 -8.95 -7.32 19.35
N ILE A 619 -9.31 -8.43 19.98
CA ILE A 619 -10.10 -8.50 21.21
C ILE A 619 -9.45 -9.49 22.16
N ILE A 620 -9.35 -9.12 23.44
CA ILE A 620 -8.83 -9.97 24.52
C ILE A 620 -9.79 -9.82 25.70
N MET A 621 -10.21 -10.91 26.31
CA MET A 621 -11.02 -10.84 27.53
C MET A 621 -10.85 -12.08 28.39
N GLU A 622 -11.18 -11.96 29.68
CA GLU A 622 -11.46 -13.14 30.50
C GLU A 622 -12.65 -13.90 29.89
N ALA A 623 -12.46 -15.19 29.63
CA ALA A 623 -13.42 -16.04 28.94
C ALA A 623 -14.73 -16.14 29.74
N PRO A 624 -15.89 -15.84 29.12
CA PRO A 624 -17.17 -16.09 29.77
C PRO A 624 -17.42 -17.60 29.90
N TYR A 625 -18.26 -17.99 30.86
CA TYR A 625 -18.62 -19.41 31.08
C TYR A 625 -19.03 -20.12 29.78
N TYR A 626 -19.81 -19.44 28.94
CA TYR A 626 -20.24 -19.97 27.65
C TYR A 626 -19.07 -20.37 26.73
N GLU A 627 -18.01 -19.57 26.66
CA GLU A 627 -16.85 -19.84 25.79
C GLU A 627 -16.05 -21.04 26.27
N LEU A 628 -15.90 -21.18 27.59
CA LEU A 628 -15.29 -22.37 28.19
C LEU A 628 -16.11 -23.63 27.87
N VAL A 629 -17.44 -23.56 28.00
CA VAL A 629 -18.33 -24.68 27.71
C VAL A 629 -18.31 -25.05 26.24
N TYR A 630 -18.22 -24.07 25.34
CA TYR A 630 -18.09 -24.30 23.91
C TYR A 630 -16.83 -25.10 23.56
N ASN A 631 -15.69 -24.78 24.21
CA ASN A 631 -14.40 -25.40 23.92
C ASN A 631 -14.16 -26.73 24.66
N TYR A 632 -14.55 -26.85 25.93
CA TYR A 632 -14.25 -28.03 26.76
C TYR A 632 -15.46 -28.92 27.04
N GLY A 633 -16.67 -28.44 26.76
CA GLY A 633 -17.90 -29.10 27.13
C GLY A 633 -18.30 -28.85 28.59
N GLN A 634 -19.61 -28.76 28.83
CA GLN A 634 -20.18 -28.29 30.10
C GLN A 634 -19.70 -29.09 31.32
N LYS A 635 -19.70 -30.42 31.22
CA LYS A 635 -19.30 -31.30 32.32
C LYS A 635 -17.86 -31.05 32.81
N VAL A 636 -16.94 -30.76 31.90
CA VAL A 636 -15.53 -30.51 32.22
C VAL A 636 -15.38 -29.16 32.90
N VAL A 637 -16.04 -28.12 32.37
CA VAL A 637 -16.00 -26.78 32.93
C VAL A 637 -16.63 -26.73 34.32
N ASP A 638 -17.78 -27.39 34.51
CA ASP A 638 -18.44 -27.44 35.81
C ASP A 638 -17.53 -28.09 36.86
N GLN A 639 -16.85 -29.18 36.51
CA GLN A 639 -15.89 -29.84 37.40
C GLN A 639 -14.66 -28.95 37.68
N LEU A 640 -14.13 -28.26 36.67
CA LEU A 640 -13.00 -27.34 36.81
C LEU A 640 -13.31 -26.23 37.82
N LEU A 641 -14.50 -25.65 37.70
CA LEU A 641 -14.95 -24.57 38.56
C LEU A 641 -15.36 -25.03 39.96
N GLU A 642 -15.62 -26.33 40.18
CA GLU A 642 -15.80 -26.92 41.52
C GLU A 642 -14.47 -27.18 42.23
N ASP A 643 -13.42 -27.54 41.48
CA ASP A 643 -12.10 -27.87 42.03
C ASP A 643 -11.26 -26.62 42.37
N ASN A 644 -11.44 -25.52 41.63
CA ASN A 644 -10.70 -24.27 41.84
C ASN A 644 -11.62 -23.05 41.67
N ASP A 645 -12.29 -22.68 42.76
CA ASP A 645 -13.18 -21.52 42.80
C ASP A 645 -12.42 -20.24 42.38
N LEU A 646 -12.99 -19.49 41.44
CA LEU A 646 -12.51 -18.16 40.99
C LEU A 646 -11.27 -18.17 40.08
N THR A 647 -11.05 -19.26 39.34
CA THR A 647 -10.11 -19.25 38.21
C THR A 647 -10.70 -18.57 36.97
N GLY A 648 -9.82 -17.92 36.22
CA GLY A 648 -10.12 -17.32 34.93
C GLY A 648 -9.15 -17.80 33.86
N GLN A 649 -9.64 -17.94 32.63
CA GLN A 649 -8.83 -18.15 31.45
C GLN A 649 -9.01 -16.97 30.50
N ILE A 650 -7.99 -16.68 29.71
CA ILE A 650 -8.02 -15.58 28.75
C ILE A 650 -8.41 -16.13 27.39
N SER A 651 -9.25 -15.36 26.69
CA SER A 651 -9.70 -15.63 25.34
C SER A 651 -9.34 -14.45 24.44
N ALA A 652 -8.91 -14.73 23.20
CA ALA A 652 -8.55 -13.68 22.25
C ALA A 652 -8.85 -14.05 20.80
N ALA A 653 -9.06 -13.03 19.99
CA ALA A 653 -9.08 -13.13 18.52
C ALA A 653 -8.45 -11.87 17.91
N ILE A 654 -7.94 -12.00 16.69
CA ILE A 654 -7.44 -10.88 15.89
C ILE A 654 -8.38 -10.60 14.73
N CYS A 655 -8.24 -9.43 14.10
CA CYS A 655 -8.91 -9.12 12.83
C CYS A 655 -7.87 -8.74 11.78
N ASN A 656 -7.80 -9.52 10.71
CA ASN A 656 -6.86 -9.39 9.61
C ASN A 656 -5.40 -9.46 10.08
N LEU A 657 -4.76 -10.59 9.81
CA LEU A 657 -3.34 -10.76 10.07
C LEU A 657 -2.51 -9.72 9.27
N PRO A 658 -1.50 -9.04 9.88
CA PRO A 658 -0.66 -8.09 9.18
C PRO A 658 0.07 -8.71 7.97
N GLU A 659 0.27 -7.91 6.93
CA GLU A 659 0.97 -8.34 5.71
C GLU A 659 2.34 -8.98 6.04
N ASN A 660 2.59 -10.17 5.48
CA ASN A 660 3.76 -11.04 5.70
C ASN A 660 3.88 -11.74 7.07
N ALA A 661 2.96 -11.51 8.01
CA ALA A 661 2.87 -12.38 9.19
C ALA A 661 2.28 -13.74 8.80
N LEU A 662 2.87 -14.82 9.31
CA LEU A 662 2.43 -16.19 9.11
C LEU A 662 1.28 -16.55 10.06
N PHE A 663 1.38 -16.11 11.31
CA PHE A 663 0.38 -16.28 12.36
C PHE A 663 0.59 -15.25 13.48
N ALA A 664 -0.39 -15.15 14.38
CA ALA A 664 -0.31 -14.37 15.61
C ALA A 664 -0.47 -15.29 16.81
N GLU A 665 0.22 -14.97 17.92
CA GLU A 665 0.17 -15.74 19.16
C GLU A 665 -0.19 -14.82 20.33
N LEU A 666 -0.99 -15.33 21.27
CA LEU A 666 -1.32 -14.68 22.54
C LEU A 666 -0.30 -15.12 23.58
N ALA A 667 0.57 -14.21 23.96
CA ALA A 667 1.46 -14.38 25.10
C ALA A 667 0.91 -13.68 26.34
N THR A 668 1.11 -14.28 27.50
CA THR A 668 0.59 -13.81 28.77
C THR A 668 1.69 -13.79 29.82
N SER A 669 1.62 -12.87 30.78
CA SER A 669 2.59 -12.79 31.87
C SER A 669 2.02 -12.15 33.14
N LEU A 670 2.50 -12.63 34.30
CA LEU A 670 2.29 -12.02 35.61
C LEU A 670 3.49 -11.19 36.10
N SER A 671 4.68 -11.38 35.51
CA SER A 671 5.96 -10.81 35.97
C SER A 671 6.77 -10.13 34.87
N SER A 672 6.14 -9.84 33.73
CA SER A 672 6.76 -9.29 32.51
C SER A 672 7.71 -10.24 31.75
N ASP A 673 7.70 -11.52 32.12
CA ASP A 673 8.34 -12.62 31.38
C ASP A 673 7.26 -13.43 30.65
N PHE A 674 7.35 -13.50 29.31
CA PHE A 674 6.36 -14.12 28.44
C PHE A 674 6.88 -15.47 27.95
N ASP A 675 6.67 -16.51 28.75
CA ASP A 675 7.29 -17.83 28.53
C ASP A 675 6.49 -18.75 27.59
N ASN A 676 5.18 -18.48 27.43
CA ASN A 676 4.28 -19.29 26.60
C ASN A 676 3.37 -18.40 25.75
N ALA A 677 3.10 -18.84 24.52
CA ALA A 677 2.18 -18.18 23.61
C ALA A 677 1.28 -19.20 22.88
N GLU A 678 0.03 -18.81 22.60
CA GLU A 678 -0.97 -19.68 21.96
C GLU A 678 -1.41 -19.09 20.62
N SER A 679 -1.49 -19.89 19.55
CA SER A 679 -1.85 -19.36 18.22
C SER A 679 -3.30 -18.85 18.19
N ILE A 680 -3.46 -17.58 17.83
CA ILE A 680 -4.77 -16.91 17.80
C ILE A 680 -5.42 -17.08 16.43
N THR A 681 -6.74 -17.24 16.41
CA THR A 681 -7.56 -17.28 15.19
C THR A 681 -8.04 -15.89 14.76
N ASP A 682 -8.39 -15.77 13.48
CA ASP A 682 -8.89 -14.53 12.88
C ASP A 682 -10.42 -14.47 12.98
N CYS A 683 -10.96 -13.27 13.22
CA CYS A 683 -12.39 -13.00 13.27
C CYS A 683 -12.73 -11.75 12.44
N GLU A 684 -13.97 -11.66 11.98
CA GLU A 684 -14.43 -10.46 11.26
C GLU A 684 -14.73 -9.30 12.22
N MET A 685 -14.47 -8.07 11.76
CA MET A 685 -14.86 -6.86 12.47
C MET A 685 -15.48 -5.85 11.51
N ARG A 686 -16.50 -5.13 11.99
CA ARG A 686 -17.12 -3.98 11.34
C ARG A 686 -17.28 -2.83 12.33
N GLU A 687 -17.54 -1.64 11.82
CA GLU A 687 -17.81 -0.45 12.66
C GLU A 687 -19.30 -0.14 12.67
N LEU A 688 -19.83 0.33 13.80
CA LEU A 688 -21.20 0.83 13.89
C LEU A 688 -21.37 2.10 13.04
N SER A 689 -22.38 2.11 12.18
CA SER A 689 -22.68 3.25 11.29
C SER A 689 -23.30 4.45 12.02
N HIS A 690 -23.86 4.24 13.22
CA HIS A 690 -24.50 5.26 14.05
C HIS A 690 -24.40 4.89 15.54
N GLN A 691 -24.67 5.87 16.41
CA GLN A 691 -24.79 5.61 17.85
C GLN A 691 -26.08 4.84 18.12
N ILE A 692 -26.01 3.83 18.99
CA ILE A 692 -27.16 3.01 19.41
C ILE A 692 -27.42 3.17 20.91
N ASP A 693 -28.69 3.13 21.29
CA ASP A 693 -29.11 3.20 22.70
C ASP A 693 -29.18 1.79 23.35
N ARG A 694 -29.58 1.72 24.63
CA ARG A 694 -29.68 0.45 25.38
C ARG A 694 -30.82 -0.46 24.89
N MET A 695 -31.85 0.09 24.26
CA MET A 695 -33.09 -0.58 23.87
C MET A 695 -33.10 -0.98 22.39
N GLU A 696 -32.20 -0.42 21.58
CA GLU A 696 -32.12 -0.64 20.15
C GLU A 696 -31.63 -2.05 19.81
N SER A 697 -32.48 -2.78 19.08
CA SER A 697 -32.27 -4.17 18.67
C SER A 697 -31.93 -4.33 17.19
N VAL A 698 -31.95 -3.25 16.40
CA VAL A 698 -31.54 -3.25 14.99
C VAL A 698 -30.34 -2.35 14.87
N ILE A 699 -29.18 -2.94 14.55
CA ILE A 699 -27.92 -2.22 14.41
C ILE A 699 -27.47 -2.24 12.96
N LYS A 700 -26.74 -1.20 12.54
CA LYS A 700 -26.26 -1.08 11.16
C LYS A 700 -24.74 -0.91 11.12
N LEU A 701 -24.08 -1.74 10.33
CA LEU A 701 -22.63 -1.83 10.18
C LEU A 701 -22.12 -0.97 9.00
N SER A 702 -20.83 -0.66 9.01
CA SER A 702 -20.13 0.08 7.95
C SER A 702 -20.16 -0.64 6.59
N SER A 703 -20.15 -1.97 6.59
CA SER A 703 -20.35 -2.83 5.42
C SER A 703 -20.94 -4.18 5.83
N ALA A 704 -21.41 -4.97 4.85
CA ALA A 704 -21.90 -6.32 5.10
C ALA A 704 -20.77 -7.26 5.54
N LEU A 705 -21.12 -8.30 6.29
CA LEU A 705 -20.21 -9.40 6.65
C LEU A 705 -19.93 -10.27 5.43
N GLU A 706 -18.75 -10.90 5.40
CA GLU A 706 -18.41 -11.87 4.35
C GLU A 706 -18.93 -13.27 4.71
N ASN A 707 -18.91 -13.61 6.00
CA ASN A 707 -19.41 -14.87 6.54
C ASN A 707 -20.74 -14.68 7.31
N ASP A 708 -21.75 -15.45 6.91
CA ASP A 708 -23.09 -15.44 7.51
C ASP A 708 -23.23 -16.38 8.72
N GLU A 709 -22.20 -17.17 9.06
CA GLU A 709 -22.26 -18.21 10.10
C GLU A 709 -22.06 -17.68 11.53
N TYR A 710 -21.63 -16.42 11.70
CA TYR A 710 -21.46 -15.86 13.04
C TYR A 710 -22.79 -15.85 13.79
N THR A 711 -22.83 -16.26 15.07
CA THR A 711 -24.09 -16.31 15.85
C THR A 711 -24.13 -15.28 16.97
N TRP A 712 -22.97 -14.77 17.39
CA TRP A 712 -22.87 -13.72 18.38
C TRP A 712 -21.70 -12.78 18.06
N ALA A 713 -21.75 -11.59 18.63
CA ALA A 713 -20.82 -10.49 18.39
C ALA A 713 -20.54 -9.74 19.70
N ILE A 714 -19.47 -8.96 19.71
CA ILE A 714 -19.03 -8.18 20.87
C ILE A 714 -18.82 -6.74 20.44
N ILE A 715 -19.37 -5.81 21.22
CA ILE A 715 -19.16 -4.37 21.04
C ILE A 715 -18.70 -3.82 22.37
N ASP A 716 -17.51 -3.25 22.40
CA ASP A 716 -16.84 -2.84 23.64
C ASP A 716 -16.79 -4.04 24.62
N ASP A 717 -17.57 -4.02 25.70
CA ASP A 717 -17.69 -5.13 26.67
C ASP A 717 -19.08 -5.83 26.64
N GLU A 718 -19.97 -5.47 25.73
CA GLU A 718 -21.31 -6.07 25.59
C GLU A 718 -21.30 -7.25 24.63
N ILE A 719 -21.92 -8.37 25.04
CA ILE A 719 -22.13 -9.55 24.20
C ILE A 719 -23.53 -9.47 23.57
N LEU A 720 -23.60 -9.61 22.25
CA LEU A 720 -24.84 -9.58 21.47
C LEU A 720 -25.05 -10.90 20.75
N PHE A 721 -26.30 -11.32 20.61
CA PHE A 721 -26.66 -12.46 19.77
C PHE A 721 -27.28 -11.97 18.46
N VAL A 722 -26.83 -12.51 17.32
CA VAL A 722 -27.34 -12.10 16.01
C VAL A 722 -28.51 -13.00 15.61
N GLU A 723 -29.72 -12.44 15.62
CA GLU A 723 -30.95 -13.19 15.28
C GLU A 723 -31.18 -13.26 13.78
N SER A 724 -30.95 -12.16 13.08
CA SER A 724 -31.10 -12.11 11.63
C SER A 724 -30.25 -11.01 11.00
N ARG A 725 -30.01 -11.15 9.70
CA ARG A 725 -29.16 -10.27 8.90
C ARG A 725 -29.88 -9.86 7.62
N ASN A 726 -29.70 -8.60 7.22
CA ASN A 726 -30.10 -8.10 5.92
C ASN A 726 -29.03 -7.13 5.39
N GLY A 727 -28.06 -7.67 4.65
CA GLY A 727 -26.91 -6.90 4.17
C GLY A 727 -26.05 -6.41 5.34
N ASN A 728 -25.95 -5.10 5.53
CA ASN A 728 -25.21 -4.48 6.64
C ASN A 728 -26.09 -4.13 7.85
N GLU A 729 -27.35 -4.56 7.88
CA GLU A 729 -28.26 -4.39 9.00
C GLU A 729 -28.44 -5.72 9.75
N LEU A 730 -28.33 -5.70 11.07
CA LEU A 730 -28.46 -6.86 11.95
C LEU A 730 -29.59 -6.64 12.95
N THR A 731 -30.44 -7.64 13.12
CA THR A 731 -31.32 -7.72 14.29
C THR A 731 -30.63 -8.54 15.36
N VAL A 732 -30.49 -7.97 16.55
CA VAL A 732 -29.68 -8.51 17.64
C VAL A 732 -30.44 -8.56 18.96
N LYS A 733 -30.13 -9.56 19.77
CA LYS A 733 -30.42 -9.53 21.21
C LYS A 733 -29.24 -8.89 21.95
N ARG A 734 -29.55 -7.90 22.77
CA ARG A 734 -28.60 -7.10 23.57
C ARG A 734 -28.35 -7.73 24.95
N GLY A 735 -27.20 -7.47 25.56
CA GLY A 735 -26.85 -7.90 26.93
C GLY A 735 -27.01 -9.39 27.16
N CYS A 736 -26.36 -10.20 26.32
CA CYS A 736 -26.38 -11.65 26.42
C CYS A 736 -25.39 -12.16 27.49
N LEU A 737 -25.62 -13.39 27.94
CA LEU A 737 -24.78 -14.08 28.93
C LEU A 737 -24.63 -13.29 30.25
N ASP A 738 -23.41 -12.88 30.58
CA ASP A 738 -23.04 -12.18 31.79
C ASP A 738 -22.95 -10.66 31.64
N THR A 739 -23.39 -10.13 30.49
CA THR A 739 -23.36 -8.70 30.16
C THR A 739 -24.75 -8.05 30.23
N ILE A 740 -24.81 -6.71 30.30
CA ILE A 740 -26.04 -5.92 30.24
C ILE A 740 -25.97 -4.92 29.06
N PRO A 741 -27.12 -4.45 28.52
CA PRO A 741 -27.13 -3.51 27.40
C PRO A 741 -26.55 -2.13 27.74
N GLU A 742 -25.65 -1.64 26.88
CA GLU A 742 -25.02 -0.31 27.01
C GLU A 742 -25.34 0.62 25.83
N GLU A 743 -24.94 1.88 25.93
CA GLU A 743 -25.01 2.83 24.81
C GLU A 743 -23.66 2.77 24.05
N HIS A 744 -23.69 2.53 22.75
CA HIS A 744 -22.46 2.48 21.93
C HIS A 744 -22.41 3.61 20.93
N LYS A 745 -21.23 4.18 20.73
CA LYS A 745 -21.03 5.33 19.85
C LYS A 745 -20.94 4.87 18.39
N GLN A 746 -21.18 5.83 17.49
CA GLN A 746 -20.82 5.65 16.08
C GLN A 746 -19.32 5.33 15.96
N ASN A 747 -18.99 4.40 15.07
CA ASN A 747 -17.66 3.82 14.84
C ASN A 747 -17.12 2.92 15.97
N SER A 748 -17.93 2.54 16.97
CA SER A 748 -17.57 1.42 17.88
C SER A 748 -17.34 0.15 17.06
N LYS A 749 -16.34 -0.64 17.45
CA LYS A 749 -15.94 -1.86 16.75
C LYS A 749 -16.84 -3.01 17.19
N VAL A 750 -17.38 -3.72 16.20
CA VAL A 750 -18.21 -4.92 16.37
C VAL A 750 -17.41 -6.12 15.92
N TYR A 751 -16.98 -6.94 16.88
CA TYR A 751 -16.19 -8.14 16.65
C TYR A 751 -17.11 -9.36 16.54
N PHE A 752 -16.97 -10.16 15.49
CA PHE A 752 -17.78 -11.35 15.24
C PHE A 752 -16.97 -12.61 15.57
N CYS A 753 -16.93 -12.97 16.86
CA CYS A 753 -16.03 -14.00 17.38
C CYS A 753 -16.71 -15.36 17.63
N GLY A 754 -17.82 -15.65 16.95
CA GLY A 754 -18.70 -16.78 17.25
C GLY A 754 -18.02 -18.16 17.29
N GLY A 755 -17.57 -18.60 18.48
CA GLY A 755 -16.86 -19.88 18.65
C GLY A 755 -15.44 -19.90 18.09
N GLN A 756 -14.86 -18.73 17.86
CA GLN A 756 -13.51 -18.52 17.30
C GLN A 756 -12.64 -17.68 18.24
N LEU A 757 -12.96 -17.62 19.55
CA LEU A 757 -12.00 -17.09 20.50
C LEU A 757 -11.01 -18.19 20.85
N THR A 758 -9.73 -17.96 20.60
CA THR A 758 -8.69 -18.87 21.08
C THR A 758 -8.58 -18.74 22.60
N LEU A 759 -8.75 -19.85 23.31
CA LEU A 759 -8.50 -19.94 24.75
C LEU A 759 -7.01 -20.13 25.04
N LYS A 760 -6.48 -19.34 25.98
CA LYS A 760 -5.18 -19.58 26.58
C LYS A 760 -5.30 -20.78 27.54
N SER A 761 -4.40 -21.74 27.36
CA SER A 761 -4.34 -22.98 28.15
C SER A 761 -4.00 -22.77 29.64
N GLU A 762 -3.40 -21.63 30.00
CA GLU A 762 -3.06 -21.29 31.38
C GLU A 762 -4.26 -20.71 32.12
N GLU A 763 -4.39 -21.12 33.38
CA GLU A 763 -5.39 -20.61 34.31
C GLU A 763 -4.77 -19.58 35.25
N TYR A 764 -5.55 -18.56 35.57
CA TYR A 764 -5.18 -17.46 36.46
C TYR A 764 -6.15 -17.37 37.63
N CYS A 765 -5.69 -16.83 38.75
CA CYS A 765 -6.52 -16.67 39.95
C CYS A 765 -7.15 -15.28 40.00
N GLU A 766 -8.31 -15.15 40.66
CA GLU A 766 -8.91 -13.83 40.92
C GLU A 766 -7.91 -12.87 41.59
N GLY A 767 -7.86 -11.63 41.09
CA GLY A 767 -6.96 -10.59 41.54
C GLY A 767 -5.63 -10.53 40.76
N ASP A 768 -5.33 -11.54 39.94
CA ASP A 768 -4.19 -11.50 39.03
C ASP A 768 -4.39 -10.41 37.97
N LYS A 769 -3.30 -9.70 37.67
CA LYS A 769 -3.23 -8.72 36.58
C LYS A 769 -2.39 -9.30 35.46
N VAL A 770 -3.05 -9.90 34.48
CA VAL A 770 -2.36 -10.62 33.42
C VAL A 770 -2.06 -9.68 32.28
N ASP A 771 -0.78 -9.42 32.02
CA ASP A 771 -0.36 -8.68 30.83
C ASP A 771 -0.48 -9.60 29.60
N CYS A 772 -1.39 -9.26 28.69
CA CYS A 772 -1.69 -10.04 27.49
C CYS A 772 -1.14 -9.32 26.27
N ARG A 773 -0.32 -10.01 25.47
CA ARG A 773 0.37 -9.45 24.30
C ARG A 773 0.15 -10.30 23.06
N ILE A 774 -0.16 -9.65 21.93
CA ILE A 774 -0.36 -10.31 20.65
C ILE A 774 0.92 -10.19 19.82
N ILE A 775 1.65 -11.29 19.77
CA ILE A 775 2.90 -11.39 19.04
C ILE A 775 2.60 -11.82 17.62
N THR A 776 3.07 -11.07 16.64
CA THR A 776 3.05 -11.55 15.25
C THR A 776 4.39 -12.18 14.91
N ARG A 777 4.33 -13.23 14.10
CA ARG A 777 5.51 -13.94 13.60
C ARG A 777 5.53 -13.95 12.09
N THR A 778 6.68 -13.66 11.52
CA THR A 778 7.00 -13.90 10.11
C THR A 778 7.93 -15.12 10.01
N SER A 779 8.38 -15.47 8.82
CA SER A 779 9.34 -16.57 8.61
C SER A 779 10.72 -16.32 9.23
N ILE A 780 11.10 -15.07 9.52
CA ILE A 780 12.43 -14.70 10.04
C ILE A 780 12.43 -13.68 11.19
N SER A 781 11.28 -13.15 11.62
CA SER A 781 11.16 -12.18 12.71
C SER A 781 9.92 -12.45 13.57
N SER A 782 9.98 -11.99 14.82
CA SER A 782 8.88 -12.00 15.77
C SER A 782 8.92 -10.69 16.55
N ILE A 783 7.76 -10.13 16.87
CA ILE A 783 7.68 -8.95 17.73
C ILE A 783 8.09 -9.34 19.15
N ASP A 784 8.96 -8.54 19.77
CA ASP A 784 9.22 -8.67 21.20
C ASP A 784 7.90 -8.43 21.96
N PRO A 785 7.45 -9.35 22.83
CA PRO A 785 6.24 -9.18 23.63
C PRO A 785 6.11 -7.81 24.30
N LYS A 786 7.22 -7.15 24.66
CA LYS A 786 7.23 -5.81 25.28
C LYS A 786 6.77 -4.69 24.33
N ASP A 787 6.99 -4.86 23.03
CA ASP A 787 6.60 -3.93 21.97
C ASP A 787 5.30 -4.35 21.27
N ALA A 788 4.77 -5.53 21.62
CA ALA A 788 3.54 -6.06 21.06
C ALA A 788 2.28 -5.33 21.59
N PRO A 789 1.27 -5.15 20.72
CA PRO A 789 -0.02 -4.61 21.14
C PRO A 789 -0.73 -5.62 22.03
N GLY A 790 -1.54 -5.13 22.96
CA GLY A 790 -2.18 -5.96 23.96
C GLY A 790 -2.85 -5.13 25.04
N GLN A 791 -3.26 -5.79 26.11
CA GLN A 791 -3.87 -5.14 27.27
C GLN A 791 -3.69 -5.98 28.54
N ILE A 792 -3.81 -5.31 29.68
CA ILE A 792 -3.81 -5.97 30.99
C ILE A 792 -5.26 -6.38 31.31
N ILE A 793 -5.46 -7.66 31.61
CA ILE A 793 -6.74 -8.20 32.07
C ILE A 793 -6.65 -8.42 33.58
N ASP A 794 -7.53 -7.76 34.33
CA ASP A 794 -7.74 -8.05 35.75
C ASP A 794 -8.65 -9.30 35.84
N ILE A 795 -8.16 -10.40 36.39
CA ILE A 795 -8.91 -11.66 36.49
C ILE A 795 -9.92 -11.55 37.64
N THR A 796 -11.19 -11.79 37.32
CA THR A 796 -12.31 -11.63 38.25
C THR A 796 -12.99 -12.94 38.62
N GLY A 797 -12.59 -14.06 38.01
CA GLY A 797 -13.33 -15.33 38.11
C GLY A 797 -14.65 -15.25 37.33
N ARG A 798 -14.63 -14.67 36.13
CA ARG A 798 -15.82 -14.34 35.33
C ARG A 798 -16.74 -15.55 35.12
N ALA A 799 -16.17 -16.74 34.88
CA ALA A 799 -16.93 -17.95 34.58
C ALA A 799 -17.73 -18.53 35.78
N ILE A 800 -17.23 -18.37 37.01
CA ILE A 800 -17.91 -18.85 38.23
C ILE A 800 -18.95 -17.86 38.77
N ARG A 801 -19.03 -16.64 38.21
CA ARG A 801 -20.03 -15.65 38.63
C ARG A 801 -21.42 -15.98 38.06
N PRO A 802 -22.51 -15.73 38.82
CA PRO A 802 -23.85 -15.85 38.28
C PRO A 802 -24.12 -14.76 37.25
N TYR A 803 -24.99 -15.03 36.27
CA TYR A 803 -25.42 -14.01 35.30
C TYR A 803 -26.21 -12.87 35.99
N PRO A 804 -26.07 -11.62 35.53
CA PRO A 804 -26.74 -10.47 36.13
C PRO A 804 -28.26 -10.56 35.93
N PRO A 805 -29.06 -9.92 36.80
CA PRO A 805 -30.50 -9.83 36.60
C PRO A 805 -30.85 -9.13 35.28
N ALA A 806 -31.81 -9.69 34.57
CA ALA A 806 -32.21 -9.24 33.24
C ALA A 806 -33.57 -8.53 33.30
N ASN A 807 -33.96 -7.89 32.21
CA ASN A 807 -35.32 -7.38 31.99
C ASN A 807 -35.83 -6.49 33.14
N VAL A 808 -34.96 -5.64 33.68
CA VAL A 808 -35.25 -4.87 34.88
C VAL A 808 -36.21 -3.74 34.53
N THR A 809 -37.36 -3.72 35.18
CA THR A 809 -38.34 -2.64 35.08
C THR A 809 -38.56 -2.00 36.44
N ILE A 810 -38.73 -0.67 36.43
CA ILE A 810 -39.03 0.13 37.61
C ILE A 810 -40.42 0.72 37.39
N ASN A 811 -41.38 0.31 38.22
CA ASN A 811 -42.81 0.59 38.04
C ASN A 811 -43.32 0.20 36.62
N GLY A 812 -42.81 -0.90 36.08
CA GLY A 812 -43.17 -1.40 34.74
C GLY A 812 -42.51 -0.68 33.56
N ILE A 813 -41.57 0.24 33.81
CA ILE A 813 -40.87 1.03 32.78
C ILE A 813 -39.37 0.73 32.79
N TYR A 814 -38.76 0.62 31.61
CA TYR A 814 -37.29 0.52 31.47
C TYR A 814 -36.65 1.90 31.63
N TYR A 815 -35.60 1.98 32.45
CA TYR A 815 -34.78 3.19 32.65
C TYR A 815 -35.56 4.51 32.87
N PRO A 816 -36.57 4.58 33.77
CA PRO A 816 -37.35 5.81 33.95
C PRO A 816 -36.51 6.95 34.54
N THR A 817 -36.66 8.17 34.04
CA THR A 817 -35.92 9.34 34.54
C THR A 817 -36.47 9.89 35.86
N SER A 818 -37.76 9.67 36.13
CA SER A 818 -38.41 10.06 37.38
C SER A 818 -39.55 9.09 37.74
N ILE A 819 -39.89 9.01 39.03
CA ILE A 819 -41.05 8.27 39.54
C ILE A 819 -42.02 9.24 40.18
N ILE A 820 -43.28 9.18 39.74
CA ILE A 820 -44.40 9.90 40.36
C ILE A 820 -45.24 8.86 41.10
N GLY A 821 -45.03 8.73 42.41
CA GLY A 821 -45.73 7.75 43.24
C GLY A 821 -45.09 7.58 44.61
N GLU A 822 -45.83 6.92 45.50
CA GLU A 822 -45.41 6.65 46.87
C GLU A 822 -44.57 5.39 47.00
N LYS A 823 -44.50 4.56 45.95
CA LYS A 823 -43.78 3.28 45.96
C LYS A 823 -42.94 3.10 44.71
N ILE A 824 -41.80 2.43 44.91
CA ILE A 824 -40.99 1.88 43.84
C ILE A 824 -41.16 0.36 43.84
N GLU A 825 -41.45 -0.19 42.66
CA GLU A 825 -41.54 -1.61 42.39
C GLU A 825 -40.50 -1.95 41.32
N ILE A 826 -39.53 -2.77 41.70
CA ILE A 826 -38.44 -3.20 40.83
C ILE A 826 -38.70 -4.67 40.52
N ASN A 827 -38.93 -4.99 39.25
CA ASN A 827 -39.15 -6.34 38.77
C ASN A 827 -38.03 -6.71 37.79
N TRP A 828 -37.59 -7.97 37.79
CA TRP A 828 -36.57 -8.44 36.87
C TRP A 828 -36.82 -9.89 36.44
N SER A 829 -36.11 -10.33 35.40
CA SER A 829 -36.06 -11.71 34.97
C SER A 829 -34.86 -12.43 35.58
N SER A 830 -35.07 -13.68 36.01
CA SER A 830 -34.01 -14.60 36.42
C SER A 830 -33.21 -15.16 35.25
N ARG A 831 -31.93 -15.48 35.52
CA ARG A 831 -30.93 -15.97 34.57
C ARG A 831 -30.21 -17.18 35.15
N ASN A 832 -29.65 -18.02 34.27
CA ASN A 832 -28.98 -19.25 34.68
C ASN A 832 -27.90 -19.63 33.69
N ARG A 833 -26.64 -19.59 34.12
CA ARG A 833 -25.52 -19.86 33.20
C ARG A 833 -25.50 -21.31 32.73
N LEU A 834 -25.87 -22.24 33.62
CA LEU A 834 -25.80 -23.69 33.38
C LEU A 834 -26.85 -24.17 32.37
N GLN A 835 -27.91 -23.39 32.13
CA GLN A 835 -28.95 -23.70 31.13
C GLN A 835 -28.78 -22.91 29.84
N GLN A 836 -28.01 -21.82 29.87
CA GLN A 836 -27.81 -20.92 28.75
C GLN A 836 -26.50 -21.23 28.00
N THR A 837 -26.24 -22.52 27.80
CA THR A 837 -25.06 -23.07 27.09
C THR A 837 -25.39 -23.55 25.67
N SER A 838 -26.66 -23.52 25.27
CA SER A 838 -27.09 -23.87 23.91
C SER A 838 -26.85 -22.73 22.92
N GLY A 839 -26.64 -23.05 21.64
CA GLY A 839 -26.28 -22.10 20.58
C GLY A 839 -27.23 -20.92 20.31
N ILE A 840 -28.40 -20.84 20.96
CA ILE A 840 -29.27 -19.66 20.96
C ILE A 840 -29.13 -18.96 22.31
N MET A 841 -28.55 -17.76 22.31
CA MET A 841 -28.40 -16.98 23.53
C MET A 841 -29.70 -16.26 23.88
N VAL A 842 -29.90 -16.09 25.19
CA VAL A 842 -31.04 -15.34 25.72
C VAL A 842 -30.59 -13.89 25.93
N GLY A 843 -31.32 -12.91 25.40
CA GLY A 843 -31.05 -11.48 25.56
C GLY A 843 -31.48 -10.93 26.92
N TRP A 844 -31.07 -9.70 27.23
CA TRP A 844 -31.42 -9.04 28.48
C TRP A 844 -32.92 -8.73 28.60
N TYR A 845 -33.61 -8.45 27.49
CA TYR A 845 -35.05 -8.11 27.50
C TYR A 845 -36.00 -9.33 27.55
N GLU A 846 -35.46 -10.55 27.63
CA GLU A 846 -36.26 -11.77 27.62
C GLU A 846 -36.75 -12.18 29.02
N GLY A 847 -37.73 -13.09 29.04
CA GLY A 847 -38.37 -13.57 30.26
C GLY A 847 -37.48 -14.45 31.15
N ASN A 848 -38.07 -14.93 32.24
CA ASN A 848 -37.40 -15.78 33.23
C ASN A 848 -36.83 -17.06 32.62
N VAL A 849 -35.57 -17.36 32.96
CA VAL A 849 -34.99 -18.70 32.91
C VAL A 849 -35.04 -19.31 34.31
N THR A 850 -35.19 -20.63 34.42
CA THR A 850 -35.15 -21.31 35.73
C THR A 850 -33.94 -20.84 36.53
N VAL A 851 -34.15 -20.30 37.73
CA VAL A 851 -33.07 -19.75 38.58
C VAL A 851 -32.01 -20.82 38.80
N GLU A 852 -30.74 -20.45 38.62
CA GLU A 852 -29.62 -21.33 38.93
C GLU A 852 -29.59 -21.65 40.45
N PRO A 853 -29.28 -22.90 40.85
CA PRO A 853 -29.23 -23.26 42.26
C PRO A 853 -28.39 -22.29 43.09
N ASP A 854 -28.89 -21.95 44.28
CA ASP A 854 -28.25 -21.06 45.26
C ASP A 854 -28.07 -19.59 44.83
N VAL A 855 -28.63 -19.19 43.68
CA VAL A 855 -28.67 -17.78 43.28
C VAL A 855 -29.73 -17.01 44.07
N LYS A 856 -29.33 -15.87 44.63
CA LYS A 856 -30.17 -14.84 45.25
C LYS A 856 -29.88 -13.47 44.62
N TYR A 857 -30.67 -12.46 44.95
CA TYR A 857 -30.53 -11.11 44.41
C TYR A 857 -30.20 -10.10 45.49
N ARG A 858 -29.20 -9.26 45.26
CA ARG A 858 -28.87 -8.12 46.11
C ARG A 858 -29.50 -6.85 45.55
N VAL A 859 -30.29 -6.18 46.37
CA VAL A 859 -30.88 -4.88 46.05
C VAL A 859 -30.26 -3.83 46.95
N VAL A 860 -29.69 -2.80 46.33
CA VAL A 860 -29.14 -1.64 47.03
C VAL A 860 -29.85 -0.39 46.54
N LEU A 861 -30.48 0.33 47.46
CA LEU A 861 -31.09 1.63 47.20
C LEU A 861 -30.34 2.71 47.97
N ARG A 862 -29.88 3.74 47.26
CA ARG A 862 -29.20 4.91 47.84
C ARG A 862 -29.93 6.16 47.45
N HIS A 863 -30.30 6.98 48.43
CA HIS A 863 -30.88 8.29 48.18
C HIS A 863 -29.83 9.35 48.50
N PHE A 864 -29.44 10.14 47.50
CA PHE A 864 -28.20 10.91 47.51
C PHE A 864 -27.00 10.01 47.88
N THR A 865 -26.34 10.27 49.01
CA THR A 865 -25.21 9.48 49.51
C THR A 865 -25.62 8.44 50.56
N ASN A 866 -26.88 8.45 51.03
CA ASN A 866 -27.32 7.60 52.13
C ASN A 866 -27.87 6.26 51.63
N THR A 867 -27.37 5.14 52.18
CA THR A 867 -27.89 3.79 51.89
C THR A 867 -29.23 3.60 52.61
N LEU A 868 -30.32 3.47 51.87
CA LEU A 868 -31.64 3.18 52.43
C LEU A 868 -31.84 1.68 52.65
N ILE A 869 -31.47 0.89 51.64
CA ILE A 869 -31.59 -0.57 51.65
C ILE A 869 -30.32 -1.18 51.09
N ASN A 870 -29.94 -2.30 51.68
CA ASN A 870 -28.93 -3.23 51.19
C ASN A 870 -29.33 -4.63 51.67
N THR A 871 -30.14 -5.32 50.87
CA THR A 871 -30.76 -6.60 51.25
C THR A 871 -30.53 -7.67 50.21
N ILE A 872 -30.60 -8.93 50.63
CA ILE A 872 -30.56 -10.11 49.76
C ILE A 872 -31.93 -10.78 49.80
N ILE A 873 -32.50 -11.07 48.64
CA ILE A 873 -33.82 -11.70 48.48
C ILE A 873 -33.77 -12.82 47.43
N GLU A 874 -34.77 -13.70 47.45
CA GLU A 874 -34.87 -14.83 46.50
C GLU A 874 -35.85 -14.55 45.35
N GLU A 875 -36.89 -13.77 45.63
CA GLU A 875 -37.92 -13.43 44.65
C GLU A 875 -37.39 -12.40 43.64
N PRO A 876 -37.72 -12.53 42.33
CA PRO A 876 -37.27 -11.61 41.29
C PRO A 876 -38.08 -10.30 41.25
N ARG A 877 -38.45 -9.79 42.43
CA ARG A 877 -39.22 -8.57 42.63
C ARG A 877 -38.90 -7.95 43.97
N PHE A 878 -38.91 -6.62 44.02
CA PHE A 878 -38.71 -5.85 45.23
C PHE A 878 -39.59 -4.61 45.24
N SER A 879 -40.20 -4.30 46.38
CA SER A 879 -40.97 -3.08 46.56
C SER A 879 -40.48 -2.31 47.78
N PHE A 880 -40.40 -0.99 47.64
CA PHE A 880 -39.99 -0.08 48.70
C PHE A 880 -40.87 1.17 48.71
N ASP A 881 -41.18 1.65 49.92
CA ASP A 881 -41.95 2.86 50.13
C ASP A 881 -41.03 4.09 50.02
N ILE A 882 -41.33 4.97 49.06
CA ILE A 882 -40.58 6.20 48.81
C ILE A 882 -41.37 7.45 49.17
N SER A 883 -42.58 7.32 49.74
CA SER A 883 -43.47 8.44 50.09
C SER A 883 -42.80 9.47 51.02
N HIS A 884 -41.91 9.00 51.90
CA HIS A 884 -41.19 9.84 52.86
C HIS A 884 -39.87 10.41 52.31
N LEU A 885 -39.47 10.08 51.09
CA LEU A 885 -38.23 10.57 50.50
C LEU A 885 -38.39 12.00 49.99
N LYS A 886 -37.38 12.84 50.26
CA LYS A 886 -37.28 14.19 49.71
C LYS A 886 -36.99 14.12 48.21
N LYS A 887 -37.35 15.17 47.45
CA LYS A 887 -36.97 15.27 46.04
C LYS A 887 -35.46 15.12 45.85
N GLY A 888 -35.03 14.12 45.09
CA GLY A 888 -33.62 13.81 44.92
C GLY A 888 -33.35 12.57 44.08
N ASP A 889 -32.06 12.32 43.84
CA ASP A 889 -31.61 11.15 43.08
C ASP A 889 -31.64 9.89 43.95
N LEU A 890 -32.38 8.89 43.49
CA LEU A 890 -32.37 7.53 44.01
C LEU A 890 -31.57 6.64 43.05
N SER A 891 -30.42 6.18 43.52
CA SER A 891 -29.59 5.19 42.84
C SER A 891 -30.04 3.78 43.22
N ILE A 892 -30.27 2.96 42.20
CA ILE A 892 -30.68 1.57 42.28
C ILE A 892 -29.52 0.72 41.75
N GLU A 893 -29.05 -0.22 42.56
CA GLU A 893 -28.11 -1.26 42.14
C GLU A 893 -28.72 -2.64 42.40
N LEU A 894 -28.67 -3.51 41.40
CA LEU A 894 -29.21 -4.86 41.44
C LEU A 894 -28.17 -5.84 40.87
N SER A 895 -27.84 -6.89 41.64
CA SER A 895 -26.90 -7.95 41.24
C SER A 895 -27.40 -9.33 41.66
N SER A 896 -26.92 -10.36 40.97
CA SER A 896 -27.12 -11.77 41.37
C SER A 896 -25.98 -12.18 42.30
N ILE A 897 -26.25 -13.03 43.28
CA ILE A 897 -25.27 -13.57 44.24
C ILE A 897 -25.43 -15.08 44.33
N ARG A 898 -24.34 -15.82 44.19
CA ARG A 898 -24.27 -17.26 44.44
C ARG A 898 -23.07 -17.54 45.35
N ASN A 899 -23.28 -18.25 46.45
CA ASN A 899 -22.22 -18.62 47.40
C ASN A 899 -21.35 -17.43 47.87
N GLY A 900 -21.94 -16.23 47.99
CA GLY A 900 -21.23 -15.01 48.38
C GLY A 900 -20.51 -14.27 47.25
N ILE A 901 -20.52 -14.81 46.03
CA ILE A 901 -19.92 -14.24 44.83
C ILE A 901 -21.00 -13.49 44.03
N GLU A 902 -20.78 -12.20 43.76
CA GLU A 902 -21.71 -11.40 42.96
C GLU A 902 -21.49 -11.56 41.44
N SER A 903 -22.52 -11.27 40.65
CA SER A 903 -22.44 -11.19 39.19
C SER A 903 -21.37 -10.20 38.73
N SER A 904 -20.74 -10.49 37.59
CA SER A 904 -19.66 -9.67 37.02
C SER A 904 -20.12 -8.23 36.77
N GLN A 905 -21.24 -8.09 36.07
CA GLN A 905 -21.92 -6.81 35.89
C GLN A 905 -23.11 -6.66 36.84
N LYS A 906 -23.56 -5.42 37.04
CA LYS A 906 -24.71 -5.07 37.88
C LYS A 906 -25.60 -4.09 37.16
N PHE A 907 -26.91 -4.27 37.28
CA PHE A 907 -27.84 -3.26 36.81
C PHE A 907 -27.71 -2.03 37.73
N ARG A 908 -27.47 -0.86 37.11
CA ARG A 908 -27.41 0.42 37.81
C ARG A 908 -28.27 1.43 37.09
N HIS A 909 -29.13 2.10 37.83
CA HIS A 909 -29.95 3.18 37.31
C HIS A 909 -30.19 4.26 38.36
N SER A 910 -30.21 5.52 37.93
CA SER A 910 -30.54 6.65 38.81
C SER A 910 -31.85 7.27 38.36
N VAL A 911 -32.77 7.44 39.31
CA VAL A 911 -34.11 7.96 39.07
C VAL A 911 -34.42 9.06 40.08
N VAL A 912 -35.08 10.13 39.63
CA VAL A 912 -35.52 11.20 40.53
C VAL A 912 -36.80 10.76 41.25
N VAL A 913 -36.79 10.81 42.59
CA VAL A 913 -37.94 10.47 43.46
C VAL A 913 -38.24 11.61 44.42
N GLY A 914 -39.39 11.57 45.08
CA GLY A 914 -39.77 12.45 46.20
C GLY A 914 -40.52 13.72 45.79
N ASN A 915 -41.22 14.31 46.76
CA ASN A 915 -42.04 15.52 46.57
C ASN A 915 -41.21 16.81 46.76
N ASP A 916 -41.62 17.89 46.10
CA ASP A 916 -41.01 19.22 46.27
C ASP A 916 -41.06 19.67 47.73
N ILE A 917 -40.01 20.35 48.19
CA ILE A 917 -39.94 20.92 49.54
C ILE A 917 -40.88 22.14 49.58
N GLU A 918 -42.00 22.05 50.28
CA GLU A 918 -42.83 23.22 50.60
C GLU A 918 -42.23 23.98 51.79
N PHE A 919 -41.82 25.22 51.54
CA PHE A 919 -41.38 26.14 52.60
C PHE A 919 -42.60 26.87 53.18
N ILE A 920 -43.05 26.46 54.36
CA ILE A 920 -44.07 27.22 55.11
C ILE A 920 -43.37 28.32 55.91
N PHE A 921 -43.51 29.56 55.46
CA PHE A 921 -43.04 30.74 56.19
C PHE A 921 -44.01 31.04 57.35
N ASN A 922 -43.54 30.92 58.60
CA ASN A 922 -44.30 31.37 59.76
C ASN A 922 -44.04 32.86 59.99
N GLU A 923 -45.02 33.72 59.72
CA GLU A 923 -44.88 35.18 59.77
C GLU A 923 -44.61 35.75 61.18
N GLU A 924 -44.88 35.02 62.26
CA GLU A 924 -44.81 35.56 63.63
C GLU A 924 -43.43 35.46 64.31
N LYS A 925 -42.47 34.69 63.77
CA LYS A 925 -41.13 34.54 64.37
C LYS A 925 -40.02 34.89 63.37
N ARG A 926 -39.90 36.17 63.01
CA ARG A 926 -38.93 36.68 62.00
C ARG A 926 -37.44 36.42 62.27
N ASN A 927 -37.03 35.92 63.43
CA ASN A 927 -35.62 35.70 63.77
C ASN A 927 -35.24 34.28 64.22
N LYS A 928 -36.12 33.26 64.05
CA LYS A 928 -35.75 31.86 64.27
C LYS A 928 -36.42 30.93 63.25
N LEU A 929 -35.62 30.21 62.48
CA LEU A 929 -36.04 28.99 61.78
C LEU A 929 -36.32 27.93 62.85
N GLU A 930 -37.60 27.62 63.08
CA GLU A 930 -38.03 26.49 63.90
C GLU A 930 -38.39 25.34 62.97
N PHE A 931 -37.58 24.27 62.98
CA PHE A 931 -37.86 23.06 62.23
C PHE A 931 -38.85 22.22 63.03
N THR A 932 -40.09 22.11 62.54
CA THR A 932 -41.02 21.09 63.02
C THR A 932 -41.34 20.15 61.88
N PHE A 933 -40.93 18.88 62.05
CA PHE A 933 -41.42 17.79 61.22
C PHE A 933 -42.84 17.51 61.69
N LYS A 934 -43.82 17.58 60.79
CA LYS A 934 -45.10 16.90 61.03
C LYS A 934 -44.96 15.49 60.49
N ASP A 935 -45.25 14.53 61.36
CA ASP A 935 -45.28 13.09 61.08
C ASP A 935 -46.14 12.75 59.86
#